data_AF-A0A2T0V0R1-F1
#
_entry.id   AF-A0A2T0V0R1-F1
#
_cell.length_a   1.000
_cell.length_b   1.000
_cell.length_c   1.000
_cell.angle_alpha   90.00
_cell.angle_beta   90.00
_cell.angle_gamma   90.00
#
_symmetry.space_group_name_H-M   'P 1'
#
loop_
_entity.id
_entity.type
_entity.pdbx_description
1 polymer ?
#
loop_
_entity_poly.entity_id
_entity_poly.type
_entity_poly.pdbx_seq_one_letter_code
_entity_poly.pdbx_strand_id
1 'polypeptide(L)'
;MAGRINADDIQTVKERSSIEDVVREHVTLRPAGVGSLKGLCPFHDEKTPSFTVRPAVGAYHCFGCGEGGDVISFVQKVEHLTFAESVERLAAKIGMELRYEEGGGRREEGGLGRRSRLIEAHRVAEEFYATVLVDRPDARPGRDYLRERGFNRTVAEDYGIGFAPRGGEELTRHLREKGFTEDEMVTAGLSGRGSRGLYDRFRGRLMWPIRDITGSTVGFGARRMFEDDRIEAKFLNTSETPIYKKSTILYGLDRAKKSISHDRQAVVVEGYTDVMAAQLSGVDGAVATCGTAFGVDHIKVLRRIMRDETSGAPARVVFTFDGDTAGQKAAMKAFGEDQRWASQSFVAVAADGMDPCDLRLARGDAAVRALVEDAVPMFEFAVRTTIARFDLDTAEGRVQAMRAVAPIVGSIRDTSLRPEYMRTVSGMLGVEVDQVRSEVSRAGRIRAREAAEGVPARPGSSGPGGPAGAGGRSPASTDDVPEPGMAEAASALPLPDLRDPMVMTERQLLQALLQYPTRFATETIDAVPPRAFTAPAHAAIFDGVRTVAGRAGELSTAAWAAAVSEAAPLAVRGMLAELSVAPLPTRVDESTGLPPQRYLDSLVIGVHDAAITRQIADQTAALRRLQNSPEPDQEAIRDRSRQLIELEMNRARLRDRLTS
;
A
#
# COMPACT_ATOMS: atom_id res chain seq x y z
N MET A 1 15.16 12.43 2.34
CA MET A 1 14.31 12.17 1.16
C MET A 1 15.09 11.24 0.24
N ALA A 2 14.49 10.15 -0.24
CA ALA A 2 15.12 9.38 -1.31
C ALA A 2 15.24 10.28 -2.55
N GLY A 3 16.38 10.25 -3.24
CA GLY A 3 16.52 10.97 -4.51
C GLY A 3 15.44 10.51 -5.49
N ARG A 4 15.01 11.39 -6.39
CA ARG A 4 14.06 11.02 -7.45
C ARG A 4 14.80 10.14 -8.46
N ILE A 5 14.28 8.95 -8.75
CA ILE A 5 14.86 8.09 -9.80
C ILE A 5 14.73 8.84 -11.13
N ASN A 6 15.78 8.81 -11.95
CA ASN A 6 15.81 9.45 -13.25
C ASN A 6 14.69 8.91 -14.16
N ALA A 7 13.99 9.81 -14.85
CA ALA A 7 12.83 9.47 -15.66
C ALA A 7 13.16 8.48 -16.80
N ASP A 8 14.32 8.64 -17.45
CA ASP A 8 14.74 7.75 -18.54
C ASP A 8 15.00 6.32 -18.05
N ASP A 9 15.53 6.18 -16.83
CA ASP A 9 15.81 4.88 -16.24
C ASP A 9 14.51 4.17 -15.83
N ILE A 10 13.52 4.91 -15.29
CA ILE A 10 12.17 4.38 -15.04
C ILE A 10 11.57 3.83 -16.34
N GLN A 11 11.65 4.61 -17.42
CA GLN A 11 11.12 4.21 -18.72
C GLN A 11 11.85 2.97 -19.26
N THR A 12 13.18 2.94 -19.15
CA THR A 12 13.99 1.79 -19.57
C THR A 12 13.65 0.53 -18.79
N VAL A 13 13.46 0.63 -17.47
CA VAL A 13 13.03 -0.49 -16.63
C VAL A 13 11.66 -1.00 -17.08
N LYS A 14 10.72 -0.10 -17.35
CA LYS A 14 9.38 -0.45 -17.82
C LYS A 14 9.40 -1.15 -19.18
N GLU A 15 10.26 -0.73 -20.11
CA GLU A 15 10.40 -1.32 -21.44
C GLU A 15 11.12 -2.67 -21.44
N ARG A 16 12.18 -2.80 -20.64
CA ARG A 16 12.99 -4.03 -20.56
C ARG A 16 12.37 -5.11 -19.68
N SER A 17 11.45 -4.74 -18.79
CA SER A 17 10.75 -5.69 -17.93
C SER A 17 9.58 -6.31 -18.68
N SER A 18 9.72 -7.59 -19.05
CA SER A 18 8.63 -8.38 -19.61
C SER A 18 7.49 -8.51 -18.60
N ILE A 19 6.36 -7.84 -18.88
CA ILE A 19 5.16 -7.93 -18.04
C ILE A 19 4.64 -9.37 -17.97
N GLU A 20 4.79 -10.14 -19.04
CA GLU A 20 4.40 -11.55 -19.06
C GLU A 20 5.21 -12.36 -18.04
N ASP A 21 6.54 -12.24 -18.07
CA ASP A 21 7.42 -13.02 -17.19
C ASP A 21 7.22 -12.62 -15.72
N VAL A 22 7.08 -11.32 -15.46
CA VAL A 22 6.79 -10.81 -14.12
C VAL A 22 5.44 -11.31 -13.62
N VAL A 23 4.40 -11.31 -14.44
CA VAL A 23 3.08 -11.83 -14.03
C VAL A 23 3.09 -13.34 -13.83
N ARG A 24 3.81 -14.09 -14.68
CA ARG A 24 3.89 -15.57 -14.60
C ARG A 24 4.49 -16.09 -13.30
N GLU A 25 5.26 -15.27 -12.59
CA GLU A 25 5.76 -15.59 -11.24
C GLU A 25 4.65 -15.68 -10.19
N HIS A 26 3.50 -15.06 -10.45
CA HIS A 26 2.37 -14.99 -9.52
C HIS A 26 1.10 -15.66 -10.05
N VAL A 27 0.90 -15.70 -11.37
CA VAL A 27 -0.35 -16.11 -12.00
C VAL A 27 -0.08 -17.09 -13.14
N THR A 28 -0.85 -18.19 -13.18
CA THR A 28 -0.86 -19.08 -14.35
C THR A 28 -1.63 -18.42 -15.50
N LEU A 29 -0.91 -17.96 -16.52
CA LEU A 29 -1.48 -17.36 -17.72
C LEU A 29 -1.66 -18.37 -18.87
N ARG A 30 -2.84 -18.31 -19.52
CA ARG A 30 -3.19 -19.08 -20.73
C ARG A 30 -3.47 -18.14 -21.90
N PRO A 31 -3.25 -18.55 -23.16
CA PRO A 31 -3.63 -17.76 -24.33
C PRO A 31 -5.13 -17.45 -24.37
N ALA A 32 -5.48 -16.20 -24.73
CA ALA A 32 -6.86 -15.71 -24.79
C ALA A 32 -7.11 -14.90 -26.08
N GLY A 33 -6.55 -15.38 -27.19
CA GLY A 33 -6.54 -14.70 -28.50
C GLY A 33 -5.13 -14.28 -28.89
N VAL A 34 -4.97 -13.78 -30.13
CA VAL A 34 -3.67 -13.36 -30.65
C VAL A 34 -3.14 -12.18 -29.83
N GLY A 35 -1.96 -12.35 -29.23
CA GLY A 35 -1.29 -11.31 -28.43
C GLY A 35 -1.93 -11.02 -27.06
N SER A 36 -2.84 -11.86 -26.57
CA SER A 36 -3.48 -11.69 -25.26
C SER A 36 -3.41 -12.97 -24.42
N LEU A 37 -3.14 -12.76 -23.13
CA LEU A 37 -3.06 -13.81 -22.12
C LEU A 37 -4.10 -13.57 -21.04
N LYS A 38 -4.61 -14.64 -20.44
CA LYS A 38 -5.63 -14.58 -19.38
C LYS A 38 -5.33 -15.55 -18.24
N GLY A 39 -5.66 -15.15 -17.01
CA GLY A 39 -5.49 -15.96 -15.80
C GLY A 39 -6.50 -15.58 -14.72
N LEU A 40 -6.40 -16.24 -13.57
CA LEU A 40 -7.10 -15.82 -12.36
C LEU A 40 -6.40 -14.59 -11.78
N CYS A 41 -7.18 -13.63 -11.30
CA CYS A 41 -6.66 -12.40 -10.75
C CYS A 41 -5.92 -12.65 -9.43
N PRO A 42 -4.69 -12.10 -9.25
CA PRO A 42 -3.96 -12.19 -7.99
C PRO A 42 -4.43 -11.16 -6.94
N PHE A 43 -5.41 -10.31 -7.27
CA PHE A 43 -5.85 -9.19 -6.43
C PHE A 43 -7.22 -9.37 -5.81
N HIS A 44 -7.99 -10.37 -6.27
CA HIS A 44 -9.28 -10.73 -5.68
C HIS A 44 -9.57 -12.21 -5.97
N ASP A 45 -10.39 -12.84 -5.13
CA ASP A 45 -10.76 -14.23 -5.31
C ASP A 45 -11.82 -14.39 -6.40
N GLU A 46 -11.54 -15.23 -7.39
CA GLU A 46 -12.44 -15.52 -8.51
C GLU A 46 -12.29 -16.96 -9.00
N LYS A 47 -13.40 -17.53 -9.51
CA LYS A 47 -13.40 -18.89 -10.08
C LYS A 47 -13.24 -18.91 -11.60
N THR A 48 -13.55 -17.80 -12.25
CA THR A 48 -13.46 -17.65 -13.70
C THR A 48 -12.36 -16.64 -14.03
N PRO A 49 -11.42 -16.95 -14.93
CA PRO A 49 -10.36 -16.01 -15.31
C PRO A 49 -10.96 -14.67 -15.77
N SER A 50 -10.58 -13.56 -15.13
CA SER A 50 -10.90 -12.20 -15.59
C SER A 50 -9.67 -11.30 -15.72
N PHE A 51 -8.49 -11.78 -15.29
CA PHE A 51 -7.23 -11.07 -15.41
C PHE A 51 -6.61 -11.26 -16.79
N THR A 52 -6.48 -10.17 -17.54
CA THR A 52 -5.98 -10.16 -18.92
C THR A 52 -4.68 -9.36 -19.00
N VAL A 53 -3.68 -9.91 -19.71
CA VAL A 53 -2.38 -9.27 -19.98
C VAL A 53 -2.19 -9.18 -21.49
N ARG A 54 -1.70 -8.03 -21.97
CA ARG A 54 -1.21 -7.88 -23.35
C ARG A 54 0.28 -7.53 -23.34
N PRO A 55 1.18 -8.50 -23.58
CA PRO A 55 2.62 -8.27 -23.50
C PRO A 55 3.12 -7.16 -24.43
N ALA A 56 2.62 -7.12 -25.67
CA ALA A 56 3.01 -6.09 -26.64
C ALA A 56 2.67 -4.66 -26.19
N VAL A 57 1.61 -4.50 -25.39
CA VAL A 57 1.16 -3.21 -24.85
C VAL A 57 1.81 -2.92 -23.49
N GLY A 58 2.42 -3.93 -22.84
CA GLY A 58 3.04 -3.77 -21.53
C GLY A 58 2.04 -3.50 -20.40
N ALA A 59 0.78 -3.92 -20.55
CA ALA A 59 -0.31 -3.60 -19.63
C ALA A 59 -1.15 -4.83 -19.24
N TYR A 60 -1.78 -4.75 -18.07
CA TYR A 60 -2.77 -5.70 -17.57
C TYR A 60 -4.06 -4.99 -17.14
N HIS A 61 -5.17 -5.75 -17.15
CA HIS A 61 -6.42 -5.35 -16.53
C HIS A 61 -7.22 -6.56 -16.07
N CYS A 62 -7.84 -6.45 -14.90
CA CYS A 62 -8.76 -7.42 -14.35
C CYS A 62 -10.21 -6.97 -14.55
N PHE A 63 -10.97 -7.69 -15.37
CA PHE A 63 -12.37 -7.36 -15.62
C PHE A 63 -13.32 -7.70 -14.46
N GLY A 64 -12.87 -8.46 -13.46
CA GLY A 64 -13.61 -8.73 -12.22
C GLY A 64 -13.54 -7.57 -11.22
N CYS A 65 -12.35 -7.22 -10.75
CA CYS A 65 -12.15 -6.18 -9.73
C CYS A 65 -11.77 -4.79 -10.26
N GLY A 66 -11.53 -4.61 -11.57
CA GLY A 66 -11.14 -3.33 -12.17
C GLY A 66 -9.66 -2.96 -12.02
N GLU A 67 -8.85 -3.82 -11.39
CA GLU A 67 -7.42 -3.58 -11.22
C GLU A 67 -6.68 -3.61 -12.55
N GLY A 68 -5.98 -2.53 -12.88
CA GLY A 68 -5.16 -2.43 -14.09
C GLY A 68 -3.91 -1.59 -13.90
N GLY A 69 -2.99 -1.71 -14.86
CA GLY A 69 -1.77 -0.93 -14.89
C GLY A 69 -0.67 -1.55 -15.76
N ASP A 70 0.55 -1.05 -15.58
CA ASP A 70 1.76 -1.56 -16.21
C ASP A 70 2.53 -2.56 -15.31
N VAL A 71 3.70 -3.01 -15.77
CA VAL A 71 4.56 -3.95 -15.03
C VAL A 71 4.98 -3.43 -13.65
N ILE A 72 5.27 -2.12 -13.53
CA ILE A 72 5.65 -1.51 -12.24
C ILE A 72 4.44 -1.52 -11.30
N SER A 73 3.28 -1.08 -11.80
CA SER A 73 2.01 -1.08 -11.06
C SER A 73 1.62 -2.47 -10.59
N PHE A 74 1.89 -3.51 -11.41
CA PHE A 74 1.67 -4.90 -11.03
C PHE A 74 2.52 -5.29 -9.84
N VAL A 75 3.85 -5.07 -9.90
CA VAL A 75 4.79 -5.37 -8.81
C VAL A 75 4.44 -4.61 -7.54
N GLN A 76 4.13 -3.31 -7.65
CA GLN A 76 3.69 -2.49 -6.52
C GLN A 76 2.50 -3.11 -5.78
N LYS A 77 1.52 -3.62 -6.53
CA LYS A 77 0.27 -4.15 -5.96
C LYS A 77 0.38 -5.59 -5.49
N VAL A 78 1.09 -6.44 -6.23
CA VAL A 78 1.21 -7.88 -5.93
C VAL A 78 2.22 -8.14 -4.82
N GLU A 79 3.23 -7.26 -4.70
CA GLU A 79 4.27 -7.39 -3.68
C GLU A 79 4.18 -6.32 -2.58
N HIS A 80 3.23 -5.40 -2.68
CA HIS A 80 3.01 -4.30 -1.74
C HIS A 80 4.22 -3.34 -1.61
N LEU A 81 4.99 -3.19 -2.67
CA LEU A 81 6.20 -2.36 -2.75
C LEU A 81 5.89 -0.92 -3.17
N THR A 82 6.63 0.07 -2.65
CA THR A 82 6.55 1.47 -3.12
C THR A 82 6.93 1.55 -4.59
N PHE A 83 6.63 2.69 -5.23
CA PHE A 83 7.03 2.91 -6.62
C PHE A 83 8.55 2.76 -6.79
N ALA A 84 9.34 3.42 -5.95
CA ALA A 84 10.80 3.34 -5.98
C ALA A 84 11.29 1.90 -5.75
N GLU A 85 10.77 1.20 -4.74
CA GLU A 85 11.14 -0.20 -4.48
C GLU A 85 10.78 -1.14 -5.64
N SER A 86 9.66 -0.88 -6.33
CA SER A 86 9.24 -1.69 -7.48
C SER A 86 10.12 -1.45 -8.70
N VAL A 87 10.49 -0.19 -8.96
CA VAL A 87 11.46 0.16 -10.01
C VAL A 87 12.82 -0.46 -9.69
N GLU A 88 13.29 -0.35 -8.44
CA GLU A 88 14.56 -0.94 -7.98
C GLU A 88 14.55 -2.47 -8.09
N ARG A 89 13.46 -3.14 -7.71
CA ARG A 89 13.30 -4.60 -7.85
C ARG A 89 13.36 -5.04 -9.31
N LEU A 90 12.63 -4.35 -10.18
CA LEU A 90 12.62 -4.65 -11.62
C LEU A 90 13.97 -4.36 -12.27
N ALA A 91 14.62 -3.25 -11.91
CA ALA A 91 15.97 -2.90 -12.36
C ALA A 91 17.00 -3.97 -11.97
N ALA A 92 16.96 -4.45 -10.72
CA ALA A 92 17.82 -5.53 -10.24
C ALA A 92 17.61 -6.84 -11.04
N LYS A 93 16.35 -7.16 -11.38
CA LYS A 93 16.01 -8.36 -12.15
C LYS A 93 16.57 -8.34 -13.58
N ILE A 94 16.65 -7.15 -14.20
CA ILE A 94 17.23 -6.96 -15.53
C ILE A 94 18.72 -6.57 -15.50
N GLY A 95 19.35 -6.53 -14.32
CA GLY A 95 20.75 -6.14 -14.15
C GLY A 95 21.05 -4.68 -14.51
N MET A 96 20.09 -3.77 -14.34
CA MET A 96 20.23 -2.34 -14.64
C MET A 96 20.54 -1.53 -13.37
N GLU A 97 21.52 -0.64 -13.44
CA GLU A 97 21.76 0.36 -12.40
C GLU A 97 20.90 1.60 -12.63
N LEU A 98 20.32 2.15 -11.56
CA LEU A 98 19.46 3.34 -11.61
C LEU A 98 20.23 4.61 -11.24
N ARG A 99 20.03 5.67 -12.03
CA ARG A 99 20.48 7.04 -11.77
C ARG A 99 19.39 7.80 -11.01
N TYR A 100 19.81 8.73 -10.15
CA TYR A 100 18.92 9.57 -9.36
C TYR A 100 19.23 11.06 -9.62
N GLU A 101 18.20 11.88 -9.75
CA GLU A 101 18.33 13.34 -9.96
C GLU A 101 18.68 14.05 -8.63
N GLU A 102 19.58 15.04 -8.71
CA GLU A 102 20.19 15.67 -7.54
C GLU A 102 19.20 16.51 -6.71
N GLY A 103 19.17 16.19 -5.41
CA GLY A 103 18.43 16.89 -4.37
C GLY A 103 18.79 16.33 -2.99
N GLY A 104 20.08 16.39 -2.63
CA GLY A 104 20.58 16.05 -1.29
C GLY A 104 21.82 15.17 -1.28
N GLY A 105 22.98 15.77 -1.54
CA GLY A 105 24.30 15.18 -1.30
C GLY A 105 24.71 14.08 -2.28
N ARG A 106 25.95 14.15 -2.74
CA ARG A 106 26.64 13.06 -3.44
C ARG A 106 26.48 11.78 -2.63
N ARG A 107 25.53 10.91 -3.01
CA ARG A 107 25.62 9.49 -2.69
C ARG A 107 26.82 9.01 -3.50
N GLU A 108 27.96 8.86 -2.83
CA GLU A 108 29.11 8.15 -3.38
C GLU A 108 28.64 6.85 -4.02
N GLU A 109 29.16 6.61 -5.21
CA GLU A 109 29.00 5.40 -6.03
C GLU A 109 28.79 4.15 -5.15
N GLY A 110 27.61 3.51 -5.19
CA GLY A 110 27.40 2.22 -4.52
C GLY A 110 26.10 1.99 -3.74
N GLY A 111 25.05 2.81 -3.83
CA GLY A 111 23.83 2.64 -3.01
C GLY A 111 23.08 1.29 -3.16
N LEU A 112 22.94 0.77 -4.40
CA LEU A 112 22.27 -0.51 -4.69
C LEU A 112 23.18 -1.71 -4.43
N GLY A 113 24.47 -1.61 -4.80
CA GLY A 113 25.49 -2.60 -4.45
C GLY A 113 25.61 -2.76 -2.94
N ARG A 114 25.65 -1.65 -2.20
CA ARG A 114 25.74 -1.66 -0.73
C ARG A 114 24.49 -2.28 -0.11
N ARG A 115 23.26 -1.86 -0.48
CA ARG A 115 22.03 -2.47 0.08
C ARG A 115 21.97 -3.98 -0.19
N SER A 116 22.21 -4.39 -1.43
CA SER A 116 22.24 -5.80 -1.83
C SER A 116 23.30 -6.59 -1.05
N ARG A 117 24.50 -6.02 -0.88
CA ARG A 117 25.57 -6.64 -0.08
C ARG A 117 25.22 -6.76 1.40
N LEU A 118 24.52 -5.78 1.98
CA LEU A 118 24.04 -5.89 3.37
C LEU A 118 22.98 -6.99 3.52
N ILE A 119 22.05 -7.12 2.57
CA ILE A 119 21.04 -8.19 2.55
C ILE A 119 21.72 -9.55 2.40
N GLU A 120 22.67 -9.67 1.47
CA GLU A 120 23.43 -10.90 1.25
C GLU A 120 24.26 -11.29 2.49
N ALA A 121 24.86 -10.31 3.20
CA ALA A 121 25.53 -10.57 4.47
C ALA A 121 24.57 -11.13 5.53
N HIS A 122 23.32 -10.65 5.57
CA HIS A 122 22.30 -11.17 6.49
C HIS A 122 21.82 -12.57 6.10
N ARG A 123 21.67 -12.86 4.80
CA ARG A 123 21.36 -14.21 4.30
C ARG A 123 22.45 -15.20 4.72
N VAL A 124 23.72 -14.86 4.52
CA VAL A 124 24.87 -15.68 4.93
C VAL A 124 24.92 -15.83 6.46
N ALA A 125 24.65 -14.75 7.22
CA ALA A 125 24.61 -14.82 8.67
C ALA A 125 23.47 -15.71 9.19
N GLU A 126 22.30 -15.68 8.54
CA GLU A 126 21.17 -16.55 8.86
C GLU A 126 21.53 -18.02 8.68
N GLU A 127 22.11 -18.40 7.52
CA GLU A 127 22.57 -19.76 7.25
C GLU A 127 23.62 -20.23 8.27
N PHE A 128 24.55 -19.34 8.63
CA PHE A 128 25.55 -19.59 9.65
C PHE A 128 24.90 -19.89 11.00
N TYR A 129 24.00 -19.02 11.47
CA TYR A 129 23.34 -19.21 12.77
C TYR A 129 22.45 -20.46 12.80
N ALA A 130 21.74 -20.77 11.71
CA ALA A 130 20.94 -21.99 11.59
C ALA A 130 21.82 -23.24 11.71
N THR A 131 22.97 -23.26 11.01
CA THR A 131 23.95 -24.36 11.10
C THR A 131 24.48 -24.52 12.53
N VAL A 132 24.83 -23.41 13.19
CA VAL A 132 25.30 -23.43 14.59
C VAL A 132 24.24 -24.02 15.52
N LEU A 133 22.95 -23.68 15.35
CA LEU A 133 21.88 -24.23 16.21
C LEU A 133 21.82 -25.75 16.16
N VAL A 134 22.09 -26.35 15.00
CA VAL A 134 22.03 -27.80 14.78
C VAL A 134 23.31 -28.49 15.27
N ASP A 135 24.46 -28.02 14.80
CA ASP A 135 25.71 -28.78 14.88
C ASP A 135 26.46 -28.59 16.20
N ARG A 136 26.24 -27.47 16.88
CA ARG A 136 27.07 -27.07 18.01
C ARG A 136 26.52 -27.55 19.36
N PRO A 137 27.36 -28.15 20.23
CA PRO A 137 26.94 -28.55 21.57
C PRO A 137 26.52 -27.38 22.46
N ASP A 138 27.18 -26.22 22.35
CA ASP A 138 26.88 -25.01 23.13
C ASP A 138 25.53 -24.37 22.76
N ALA A 139 24.92 -24.77 21.64
CA ALA A 139 23.56 -24.37 21.26
C ALA A 139 22.45 -25.21 21.91
N ARG A 140 22.79 -26.24 22.71
CA ARG A 140 21.82 -27.11 23.39
C ARG A 140 20.74 -26.34 24.19
N PRO A 141 21.08 -25.33 25.00
CA PRO A 141 20.05 -24.57 25.74
C PRO A 141 19.02 -23.91 24.82
N GLY A 142 19.44 -23.46 23.63
CA GLY A 142 18.52 -22.90 22.64
C GLY A 142 17.55 -23.94 22.08
N ARG A 143 18.03 -25.16 21.78
CA ARG A 143 17.19 -26.28 21.32
C ARG A 143 16.23 -26.76 22.41
N ASP A 144 16.69 -26.81 23.65
CA ASP A 144 15.86 -27.21 24.80
C ASP A 144 14.75 -26.17 25.04
N TYR A 145 15.07 -24.87 24.97
CA TYR A 145 14.07 -23.78 25.04
C TYR A 145 13.00 -23.87 23.93
N LEU A 146 13.40 -24.12 22.69
CA LEU A 146 12.45 -24.28 21.58
C LEU A 146 11.53 -25.49 21.82
N ARG A 147 12.08 -26.62 22.28
CA ARG A 147 11.30 -27.82 22.58
C ARG A 147 10.29 -27.59 23.70
N GLU A 148 10.70 -26.91 24.78
CA GLU A 148 9.82 -26.53 25.89
C GLU A 148 8.66 -25.64 25.43
N ARG A 149 8.86 -24.85 24.38
CA ARG A 149 7.84 -24.00 23.76
C ARG A 149 7.06 -24.68 22.62
N GLY A 150 7.26 -25.98 22.41
CA GLY A 150 6.54 -26.74 21.38
C GLY A 150 7.01 -26.47 19.95
N PHE A 151 8.17 -25.82 19.77
CA PHE A 151 8.78 -25.58 18.47
C PHE A 151 9.79 -26.69 18.16
N ASN A 152 9.37 -27.62 17.31
CA ASN A 152 10.21 -28.73 16.88
C ASN A 152 11.26 -28.28 15.82
N ARG A 153 12.09 -29.23 15.38
CA ARG A 153 13.13 -28.97 14.37
C ARG A 153 12.58 -28.37 13.08
N THR A 154 11.50 -28.93 12.54
CA THR A 154 10.89 -28.46 11.28
C THR A 154 10.39 -27.02 11.41
N VAL A 155 9.79 -26.67 12.56
CA VAL A 155 9.39 -25.29 12.85
C VAL A 155 10.60 -24.37 12.95
N ALA A 156 11.66 -24.80 13.65
CA ALA A 156 12.88 -24.01 13.78
C ALA A 156 13.53 -23.74 12.41
N GLU A 157 13.56 -24.74 11.53
CA GLU A 157 14.07 -24.62 10.15
C GLU A 157 13.19 -23.69 9.29
N ASP A 158 11.86 -23.83 9.34
CA ASP A 158 10.92 -22.99 8.58
C ASP A 158 10.98 -21.50 8.97
N TYR A 159 11.16 -21.21 10.25
CA TYR A 159 11.34 -19.84 10.75
C TYR A 159 12.79 -19.33 10.68
N GLY A 160 13.73 -20.14 10.20
CA GLY A 160 15.15 -19.80 10.10
C GLY A 160 15.82 -19.55 11.46
N ILE A 161 15.33 -20.18 12.51
CA ILE A 161 15.86 -20.00 13.88
C ILE A 161 17.30 -20.50 13.93
N GLY A 162 18.17 -19.70 14.54
CA GLY A 162 19.59 -19.99 14.65
C GLY A 162 20.14 -19.77 16.05
N PHE A 163 21.44 -19.95 16.23
CA PHE A 163 22.14 -19.68 17.48
C PHE A 163 23.44 -18.93 17.23
N ALA A 164 23.68 -17.85 17.98
CA ALA A 164 24.93 -17.12 17.95
C ALA A 164 25.96 -17.80 18.87
N PRO A 165 27.15 -18.19 18.38
CA PRO A 165 28.22 -18.77 19.19
C PRO A 165 28.65 -17.87 20.35
N ARG A 166 29.31 -18.45 21.35
CA ARG A 166 29.77 -17.71 22.54
C ARG A 166 31.11 -16.98 22.34
N GLY A 167 31.96 -17.40 21.40
CA GLY A 167 33.32 -16.86 21.25
C GLY A 167 33.36 -15.40 20.82
N GLY A 168 32.35 -14.95 20.06
CA GLY A 168 32.13 -13.55 19.73
C GLY A 168 32.98 -13.00 18.59
N GLU A 169 33.55 -13.87 17.74
CA GLU A 169 34.27 -13.49 16.52
C GLU A 169 33.98 -14.43 15.33
N GLU A 170 33.22 -15.51 15.56
CA GLU A 170 33.01 -16.58 14.59
C GLU A 170 32.21 -16.11 13.38
N LEU A 171 31.14 -15.32 13.56
CA LEU A 171 30.39 -14.79 12.43
C LEU A 171 31.25 -13.80 11.64
N THR A 172 31.95 -12.91 12.32
CA THR A 172 32.84 -11.91 11.70
C THR A 172 33.90 -12.59 10.85
N ARG A 173 34.50 -13.68 11.35
CA ARG A 173 35.46 -14.49 10.58
C ARG A 173 34.79 -15.14 9.36
N HIS A 174 33.63 -15.74 9.55
CA HIS A 174 32.87 -16.40 8.47
C HIS A 174 32.49 -15.41 7.35
N LEU A 175 32.02 -14.21 7.68
CA LEU A 175 31.70 -13.18 6.72
C LEU A 175 32.94 -12.65 5.98
N ARG A 176 34.08 -12.50 6.69
CA ARG A 176 35.34 -12.11 6.04
C ARG A 176 35.80 -13.17 5.03
N GLU A 177 35.69 -14.45 5.35
CA GLU A 177 35.99 -15.57 4.44
C GLU A 177 35.07 -15.58 3.20
N LYS A 178 33.84 -15.09 3.35
CA LYS A 178 32.87 -14.90 2.25
C LYS A 178 33.06 -13.59 1.48
N GLY A 179 34.12 -12.83 1.77
CA GLY A 179 34.49 -11.63 1.03
C GLY A 179 33.71 -10.37 1.41
N PHE A 180 33.08 -10.32 2.58
CA PHE A 180 32.50 -9.08 3.10
C PHE A 180 33.56 -8.20 3.75
N THR A 181 33.51 -6.91 3.45
CA THR A 181 34.40 -5.90 4.02
C THR A 181 34.01 -5.56 5.46
N GLU A 182 34.95 -5.00 6.21
CA GLU A 182 34.69 -4.58 7.58
C GLU A 182 33.59 -3.51 7.69
N ASP A 183 33.53 -2.60 6.72
CA ASP A 183 32.50 -1.57 6.69
C ASP A 183 31.12 -2.14 6.42
N GLU A 184 31.00 -3.11 5.49
CA GLU A 184 29.74 -3.82 5.23
C GLU A 184 29.23 -4.53 6.50
N MET A 185 30.10 -5.28 7.20
CA MET A 185 29.72 -6.02 8.42
C MET A 185 29.27 -5.11 9.57
N VAL A 186 29.94 -3.96 9.75
CA VAL A 186 29.60 -2.98 10.78
C VAL A 186 28.33 -2.22 10.42
N THR A 187 28.21 -1.79 9.16
CA THR A 187 27.02 -1.07 8.65
C THR A 187 25.77 -1.97 8.67
N ALA A 188 25.94 -3.26 8.40
CA ALA A 188 24.90 -4.28 8.53
C ALA A 188 24.45 -4.49 9.98
N GLY A 189 25.22 -4.02 10.97
CA GLY A 189 24.93 -4.28 12.38
C GLY A 189 25.19 -5.72 12.82
N LEU A 190 25.95 -6.50 12.02
CA LEU A 190 26.34 -7.88 12.34
C LEU A 190 27.61 -7.92 13.21
N SER A 191 28.53 -6.97 12.98
CA SER A 191 29.76 -6.81 13.75
C SER A 191 29.84 -5.44 14.44
N GLY A 192 30.57 -5.37 15.57
CA GLY A 192 30.96 -4.13 16.24
C GLY A 192 32.46 -3.92 16.16
N ARG A 193 32.91 -2.66 16.32
CA ARG A 193 34.34 -2.32 16.43
C ARG A 193 34.75 -2.25 17.90
N GLY A 194 35.82 -2.96 18.26
CA GLY A 194 36.45 -2.93 19.57
C GLY A 194 37.94 -2.59 19.48
N SER A 195 38.61 -2.50 20.62
CA SER A 195 40.04 -2.16 20.69
C SER A 195 40.97 -3.21 20.09
N ARG A 196 40.52 -4.47 19.98
CA ARG A 196 41.28 -5.60 19.42
C ARG A 196 40.83 -5.99 18.01
N GLY A 197 39.96 -5.20 17.38
CA GLY A 197 39.38 -5.48 16.07
C GLY A 197 37.86 -5.63 16.09
N LEU A 198 37.32 -6.24 15.03
CA LEU A 198 35.90 -6.53 14.92
C LEU A 198 35.46 -7.67 15.83
N TYR A 199 34.21 -7.62 16.26
CA TYR A 199 33.59 -8.66 17.07
C TYR A 199 32.11 -8.84 16.72
N ASP A 200 31.55 -10.01 17.02
CA ASP A 200 30.14 -10.34 16.77
C ASP A 200 29.22 -9.58 17.74
N ARG A 201 28.19 -8.95 17.19
CA ARG A 201 27.18 -8.23 17.99
C ARG A 201 26.34 -9.15 18.87
N PHE A 202 26.05 -10.34 18.38
CA PHE A 202 25.24 -11.34 19.07
C PHE A 202 26.16 -12.47 19.55
N ARG A 203 25.99 -12.91 20.81
CA ARG A 203 26.85 -13.93 21.42
C ARG A 203 26.06 -14.80 22.38
N GLY A 204 26.14 -16.12 22.25
CA GLY A 204 25.46 -17.06 23.13
C GLY A 204 23.94 -16.88 23.21
N ARG A 205 23.31 -16.51 22.09
CA ARG A 205 21.88 -16.17 22.03
C ARG A 205 21.16 -17.00 20.99
N LEU A 206 19.89 -17.30 21.26
CA LEU A 206 19.00 -17.87 20.25
C LEU A 206 18.51 -16.75 19.34
N MET A 207 18.51 -17.01 18.03
CA MET A 207 18.40 -16.00 16.98
C MET A 207 17.14 -16.21 16.17
N TRP A 208 16.36 -15.15 15.99
CA TRP A 208 15.23 -15.07 15.06
C TRP A 208 15.61 -14.13 13.92
N PRO A 209 15.63 -14.57 12.66
CA PRO A 209 15.82 -13.68 11.52
C PRO A 209 14.61 -12.77 11.37
N ILE A 210 14.85 -11.48 11.20
CA ILE A 210 13.80 -10.48 10.94
C ILE A 210 13.86 -10.15 9.45
N ARG A 211 12.77 -10.45 8.75
CA ARG A 211 12.64 -10.27 7.31
C ARG A 211 11.82 -9.03 6.98
N ASP A 212 12.16 -8.39 5.87
CA ASP A 212 11.32 -7.35 5.28
C ASP A 212 10.10 -7.96 4.56
N ILE A 213 9.22 -7.11 4.01
CA ILE A 213 8.00 -7.57 3.31
C ILE A 213 8.29 -8.48 2.10
N THR A 214 9.50 -8.43 1.55
CA THR A 214 9.92 -9.29 0.42
C THR A 214 10.36 -10.69 0.88
N GLY A 215 10.60 -10.88 2.18
CA GLY A 215 11.19 -12.09 2.74
C GLY A 215 12.71 -12.04 2.91
N SER A 216 13.35 -10.91 2.56
CA SER A 216 14.80 -10.75 2.71
C SER A 216 15.15 -10.50 4.17
N THR A 217 16.13 -11.22 4.71
CA THR A 217 16.60 -10.99 6.09
C THR A 217 17.33 -9.67 6.18
N VAL A 218 16.87 -8.80 7.07
CA VAL A 218 17.39 -7.44 7.25
C VAL A 218 17.90 -7.17 8.66
N GLY A 219 17.64 -8.08 9.60
CA GLY A 219 18.12 -7.99 10.97
C GLY A 219 17.85 -9.28 11.74
N PHE A 220 18.16 -9.27 13.03
CA PHE A 220 17.95 -10.39 13.93
C PHE A 220 17.41 -9.92 15.28
N GLY A 221 16.53 -10.73 15.86
CA GLY A 221 16.18 -10.70 17.28
C GLY A 221 16.92 -11.81 18.02
N ALA A 222 17.49 -11.51 19.18
CA ALA A 222 18.40 -12.40 19.89
C ALA A 222 18.01 -12.54 21.37
N ARG A 223 17.52 -13.72 21.76
CA ARG A 223 17.13 -14.02 23.14
C ARG A 223 18.32 -14.52 23.95
N ARG A 224 18.49 -13.94 25.15
CA ARG A 224 19.47 -14.40 26.14
C ARG A 224 19.22 -15.87 26.52
N MET A 225 20.30 -16.65 26.60
CA MET A 225 20.24 -18.07 27.00
C MET A 225 21.10 -18.41 28.23
N PHE A 226 22.01 -17.52 28.63
CA PHE A 226 22.92 -17.75 29.74
C PHE A 226 22.90 -16.59 30.74
N GLU A 227 23.05 -16.93 32.01
CA GLU A 227 23.12 -15.94 33.10
C GLU A 227 24.41 -15.12 33.06
N ASP A 228 25.51 -15.68 32.55
CA ASP A 228 26.79 -14.99 32.41
C ASP A 228 26.90 -14.13 31.13
N ASP A 229 25.79 -13.91 30.42
CA ASP A 229 25.73 -13.01 29.27
C ASP A 229 25.98 -11.56 29.71
N ARG A 230 26.93 -10.90 29.05
CA ARG A 230 27.31 -9.50 29.28
C ARG A 230 26.12 -8.53 29.14
N ILE A 231 25.16 -8.83 28.28
CA ILE A 231 23.98 -7.98 28.06
C ILE A 231 22.82 -8.59 28.83
N GLU A 232 22.34 -7.92 29.87
CA GLU A 232 21.31 -8.49 30.74
C GLU A 232 19.92 -8.55 30.09
N ALA A 233 19.69 -7.77 29.01
CA ALA A 233 18.40 -7.70 28.33
C ALA A 233 17.93 -9.06 27.79
N LYS A 234 16.66 -9.40 28.10
CA LYS A 234 15.98 -10.65 27.67
C LYS A 234 16.07 -10.84 26.16
N PHE A 235 15.81 -9.77 25.40
CA PHE A 235 15.97 -9.72 23.95
C PHE A 235 16.88 -8.56 23.54
N LEU A 236 17.67 -8.80 22.49
CA LEU A 236 18.51 -7.83 21.81
C LEU A 236 18.21 -7.88 20.33
N ASN A 237 17.93 -6.73 19.71
CA ASN A 237 17.67 -6.66 18.26
C ASN A 237 18.81 -5.94 17.55
N THR A 238 18.95 -6.19 16.25
CA THR A 238 19.80 -5.38 15.37
C THR A 238 19.56 -3.88 15.63
N SER A 239 20.64 -3.11 15.65
CA SER A 239 20.56 -1.65 15.76
C SER A 239 19.99 -1.04 14.47
N GLU A 240 19.67 0.24 14.46
CA GLU A 240 19.25 0.92 13.24
C GLU A 240 20.31 0.80 12.12
N THR A 241 19.92 0.34 10.94
CA THR A 241 20.79 0.23 9.75
C THR A 241 20.10 0.83 8.52
N PRO A 242 20.77 0.87 7.35
CA PRO A 242 20.12 1.24 6.09
C PRO A 242 19.01 0.27 5.63
N ILE A 243 19.03 -0.98 6.12
CA ILE A 243 18.06 -2.02 5.74
C ILE A 243 17.10 -2.40 6.86
N TYR A 244 17.38 -1.97 8.10
CA TYR A 244 16.60 -2.30 9.29
C TYR A 244 16.15 -1.04 10.03
N LYS A 245 14.83 -0.81 10.04
CA LYS A 245 14.15 0.30 10.73
C LYS A 245 13.14 -0.23 11.73
N LYS A 246 13.39 -0.05 13.02
CA LYS A 246 12.51 -0.58 14.08
C LYS A 246 11.10 0.03 14.05
N SER A 247 10.95 1.24 13.53
CA SER A 247 9.66 1.94 13.47
C SER A 247 8.70 1.41 12.40
N THR A 248 9.19 0.63 11.44
CA THR A 248 8.39 0.12 10.31
C THR A 248 8.42 -1.40 10.20
N ILE A 249 9.45 -2.07 10.71
CA ILE A 249 9.59 -3.52 10.60
C ILE A 249 8.67 -4.25 11.58
N LEU A 250 8.00 -5.30 11.09
CA LEU A 250 7.16 -6.18 11.89
C LEU A 250 7.61 -7.63 11.64
N TYR A 251 7.95 -8.35 12.70
CA TYR A 251 8.30 -9.76 12.60
C TYR A 251 7.10 -10.58 12.15
N GLY A 252 7.34 -11.53 11.24
CA GLY A 252 6.30 -12.40 10.65
C GLY A 252 5.51 -11.79 9.50
N LEU A 253 5.72 -10.50 9.18
CA LEU A 253 4.96 -9.80 8.14
C LEU A 253 5.17 -10.38 6.74
N ASP A 254 6.37 -10.86 6.44
CA ASP A 254 6.72 -11.52 5.18
C ASP A 254 5.81 -12.72 4.89
N ARG A 255 5.44 -13.45 5.95
CA ARG A 255 4.54 -14.61 5.93
C ARG A 255 3.06 -14.18 6.01
N ALA A 256 2.77 -13.20 6.85
CA ALA A 256 1.42 -12.73 7.14
C ALA A 256 0.83 -11.81 6.06
N LYS A 257 1.62 -11.24 5.15
CA LYS A 257 1.13 -10.21 4.20
C LYS A 257 -0.05 -10.68 3.35
N LYS A 258 -0.07 -11.95 2.94
CA LYS A 258 -1.14 -12.50 2.09
C LYS A 258 -2.44 -12.64 2.86
N SER A 259 -2.41 -13.23 4.06
CA SER A 259 -3.58 -13.36 4.94
C SER A 259 -4.08 -11.99 5.40
N ILE A 260 -3.18 -11.09 5.80
CA ILE A 260 -3.53 -9.70 6.16
C ILE A 260 -4.24 -8.99 5.02
N SER A 261 -3.77 -9.15 3.78
CA SER A 261 -4.39 -8.52 2.61
C SER A 261 -5.76 -9.14 2.29
N HIS A 262 -5.86 -10.47 2.33
CA HIS A 262 -7.09 -11.21 2.02
C HIS A 262 -8.18 -11.04 3.07
N ASP A 263 -7.87 -11.34 4.34
CA ASP A 263 -8.82 -11.30 5.46
C ASP A 263 -9.08 -9.87 5.95
N ARG A 264 -8.29 -8.91 5.46
CA ARG A 264 -8.25 -7.52 5.95
C ARG A 264 -8.09 -7.45 7.47
N GLN A 265 -7.35 -8.42 8.02
CA GLN A 265 -7.14 -8.56 9.45
C GLN A 265 -5.66 -8.74 9.78
N ALA A 266 -5.14 -7.96 10.74
CA ALA A 266 -3.82 -8.16 11.33
C ALA A 266 -3.95 -8.46 12.83
N VAL A 267 -3.10 -9.36 13.33
CA VAL A 267 -3.03 -9.68 14.76
C VAL A 267 -1.66 -9.26 15.30
N VAL A 268 -1.63 -8.23 16.14
CA VAL A 268 -0.40 -7.71 16.72
C VAL A 268 -0.19 -8.36 18.08
N VAL A 269 0.89 -9.13 18.20
CA VAL A 269 1.30 -9.85 19.40
C VAL A 269 2.63 -9.28 19.96
N GLU A 270 3.04 -9.69 21.16
CA GLU A 270 4.16 -9.07 21.87
C GLU A 270 5.54 -9.53 21.38
N GLY A 271 5.72 -10.83 21.15
CA GLY A 271 7.03 -11.42 20.91
C GLY A 271 7.12 -12.35 19.70
N TYR A 272 8.36 -12.74 19.40
CA TYR A 272 8.67 -13.64 18.29
C TYR A 272 8.02 -15.02 18.46
N THR A 273 8.02 -15.55 19.68
CA THR A 273 7.39 -16.85 20.01
C THR A 273 5.89 -16.80 19.85
N ASP A 274 5.27 -15.66 20.13
CA ASP A 274 3.82 -15.50 20.04
C ASP A 274 3.37 -15.44 18.59
N VAL A 275 4.16 -14.78 17.73
CA VAL A 275 3.93 -14.82 16.27
C VAL A 275 4.00 -16.24 15.77
N MET A 276 5.06 -16.99 16.14
CA MET A 276 5.20 -18.39 15.74
C MET A 276 4.03 -19.23 16.24
N ALA A 277 3.66 -19.11 17.52
CA ALA A 277 2.56 -19.86 18.10
C ALA A 277 1.21 -19.52 17.47
N ALA A 278 0.94 -18.24 17.20
CA ALA A 278 -0.29 -17.78 16.57
C ALA A 278 -0.41 -18.29 15.13
N GLN A 279 0.63 -18.11 14.31
CA GLN A 279 0.65 -18.58 12.92
C GLN A 279 0.53 -20.10 12.83
N LEU A 280 1.28 -20.85 13.65
CA LEU A 280 1.17 -22.31 13.70
C LEU A 280 -0.21 -22.79 14.20
N SER A 281 -1.00 -21.92 14.82
CA SER A 281 -2.36 -22.23 15.28
C SER A 281 -3.44 -21.85 14.25
N GLY A 282 -3.06 -21.31 13.08
CA GLY A 282 -3.97 -20.85 12.02
C GLY A 282 -4.34 -19.37 12.12
N VAL A 283 -3.66 -18.59 12.97
CA VAL A 283 -3.77 -17.12 12.99
C VAL A 283 -2.66 -16.55 12.10
N ASP A 284 -2.80 -16.77 10.79
CA ASP A 284 -1.75 -16.47 9.80
C ASP A 284 -1.41 -14.98 9.72
N GLY A 285 -2.33 -14.10 10.09
CA GLY A 285 -2.16 -12.64 10.12
C GLY A 285 -1.35 -12.10 11.31
N ALA A 286 -0.74 -12.97 12.13
CA ALA A 286 -0.01 -12.56 13.32
C ALA A 286 1.36 -11.95 13.02
N VAL A 287 1.66 -10.83 13.69
CA VAL A 287 2.89 -10.04 13.58
C VAL A 287 3.29 -9.42 14.92
N ALA A 288 4.57 -9.10 15.12
CA ALA A 288 5.05 -8.45 16.35
C ALA A 288 6.04 -7.32 16.06
N THR A 289 6.13 -6.35 16.98
CA THR A 289 7.16 -5.30 16.90
C THR A 289 8.52 -5.81 17.38
N CYS A 290 9.58 -5.30 16.78
CA CYS A 290 10.93 -5.76 17.09
C CYS A 290 11.60 -4.89 18.17
N GLY A 291 11.16 -5.04 19.43
CA GLY A 291 11.75 -4.37 20.60
C GLY A 291 11.51 -2.86 20.63
N THR A 292 10.33 -2.45 20.18
CA THR A 292 9.80 -1.09 20.25
C THR A 292 8.30 -1.14 20.48
N ALA A 293 7.70 -0.05 20.96
CA ALA A 293 6.25 0.07 21.01
C ALA A 293 5.66 0.09 19.60
N PHE A 294 4.47 -0.49 19.45
CA PHE A 294 3.67 -0.36 18.24
C PHE A 294 3.26 1.12 18.05
N GLY A 295 3.27 1.60 16.80
CA GLY A 295 3.21 3.03 16.53
C GLY A 295 2.72 3.36 15.12
N VAL A 296 2.63 4.65 14.81
CA VAL A 296 1.98 5.17 13.58
C VAL A 296 2.59 4.62 12.30
N ASP A 297 3.91 4.45 12.24
CA ASP A 297 4.57 3.96 11.02
C ASP A 297 4.28 2.46 10.78
N HIS A 298 4.12 1.66 11.84
CA HIS A 298 3.61 0.29 11.72
C HIS A 298 2.16 0.26 11.22
N ILE A 299 1.32 1.19 11.70
CA ILE A 299 -0.07 1.34 11.23
C ILE A 299 -0.10 1.63 9.73
N LYS A 300 0.75 2.54 9.24
CA LYS A 300 0.85 2.85 7.80
C LYS A 300 1.22 1.61 6.98
N VAL A 301 2.16 0.80 7.46
CA VAL A 301 2.56 -0.46 6.82
C VAL A 301 1.39 -1.42 6.72
N LEU A 302 0.68 -1.68 7.83
CA LEU A 302 -0.45 -2.61 7.84
C LEU A 302 -1.62 -2.10 6.96
N ARG A 303 -1.97 -0.81 7.03
CA ARG A 303 -3.03 -0.22 6.20
C ARG A 303 -2.76 -0.37 4.71
N ARG A 304 -1.50 -0.20 4.32
CA ARG A 304 -1.09 -0.36 2.93
C ARG A 304 -1.34 -1.78 2.42
N ILE A 305 -1.11 -2.78 3.26
CA ILE A 305 -1.30 -4.19 2.92
C ILE A 305 -2.80 -4.55 2.89
N MET A 306 -3.58 -4.04 3.84
CA MET A 306 -5.03 -4.29 3.96
C MET A 306 -5.88 -3.54 2.92
N ARG A 307 -5.26 -2.72 2.04
CA ARG A 307 -5.92 -1.93 0.98
C ARG A 307 -7.16 -1.21 1.50
N ASP A 308 -6.96 -0.26 2.40
CA ASP A 308 -8.03 0.52 3.06
C ASP A 308 -8.78 1.46 2.09
N GLU A 309 -9.47 0.87 1.10
CA GLU A 309 -10.38 1.54 0.17
C GLU A 309 -11.82 1.48 0.70
N THR A 310 -12.58 2.53 0.38
CA THR A 310 -13.90 2.88 0.94
C THR A 310 -15.03 1.86 0.69
N SER A 311 -14.78 0.82 -0.12
CA SER A 311 -15.82 -0.07 -0.66
C SER A 311 -15.77 -1.52 -0.14
N GLY A 312 -14.81 -1.89 0.71
CA GLY A 312 -14.69 -3.25 1.24
C GLY A 312 -14.99 -3.39 2.74
N ALA A 313 -15.03 -4.63 3.25
CA ALA A 313 -15.21 -4.95 4.68
C ALA A 313 -14.19 -4.21 5.57
N PRO A 314 -14.59 -3.65 6.73
CA PRO A 314 -13.70 -2.81 7.53
C PRO A 314 -12.44 -3.57 7.94
N ALA A 315 -11.27 -2.95 7.76
CA ALA A 315 -10.02 -3.52 8.24
C ALA A 315 -10.11 -3.77 9.75
N ARG A 316 -9.53 -4.87 10.23
CA ARG A 316 -9.59 -5.29 11.64
C ARG A 316 -8.18 -5.49 12.17
N VAL A 317 -7.80 -4.78 13.22
CA VAL A 317 -6.51 -5.02 13.90
C VAL A 317 -6.76 -5.46 15.32
N VAL A 318 -6.36 -6.69 15.61
CA VAL A 318 -6.47 -7.29 16.93
C VAL A 318 -5.14 -7.17 17.63
N PHE A 319 -5.12 -6.57 18.81
CA PHE A 319 -3.95 -6.55 19.68
C PHE A 319 -4.10 -7.63 20.76
N THR A 320 -3.14 -8.53 20.86
CA THR A 320 -3.04 -9.48 21.99
C THR A 320 -2.00 -8.97 22.97
N PHE A 321 -2.34 -8.98 24.26
CA PHE A 321 -1.42 -8.57 25.33
C PHE A 321 -1.29 -9.67 26.38
N ASP A 322 -0.14 -9.70 27.04
CA ASP A 322 0.20 -10.59 28.15
C ASP A 322 -0.50 -10.15 29.43
N GLY A 323 -1.81 -9.88 29.39
CA GLY A 323 -2.65 -9.49 30.53
C GLY A 323 -2.22 -8.25 31.32
N ASP A 324 -1.10 -7.62 30.99
CA ASP A 324 -0.42 -6.65 31.84
C ASP A 324 -0.90 -5.20 31.59
N THR A 325 -0.63 -4.33 32.56
CA THR A 325 -1.04 -2.91 32.47
C THR A 325 -0.18 -2.10 31.50
N ALA A 326 0.95 -2.62 31.02
CA ALA A 326 1.87 -1.93 30.13
C ALA A 326 1.42 -2.05 28.67
N GLY A 327 1.06 -3.27 28.22
CA GLY A 327 0.50 -3.56 26.90
C GLY A 327 -0.80 -2.78 26.67
N GLN A 328 -1.69 -2.79 27.65
CA GLN A 328 -2.94 -2.00 27.60
C GLN A 328 -2.69 -0.50 27.46
N LYS A 329 -1.69 0.06 28.18
CA LYS A 329 -1.33 1.48 28.08
C LYS A 329 -0.70 1.82 26.73
N ALA A 330 0.13 0.95 26.18
CA ALA A 330 0.74 1.12 24.87
C ALA A 330 -0.32 1.13 23.76
N ALA A 331 -1.29 0.22 23.85
CA ALA A 331 -2.48 0.22 23.00
C ALA A 331 -3.20 1.57 23.10
N MET A 332 -3.65 1.95 24.29
CA MET A 332 -4.35 3.22 24.58
C MET A 332 -3.61 4.47 24.08
N LYS A 333 -2.27 4.44 24.08
CA LYS A 333 -1.45 5.52 23.53
C LYS A 333 -1.48 5.57 22.00
N ALA A 334 -1.35 4.42 21.32
CA ALA A 334 -1.44 4.34 19.86
C ALA A 334 -2.82 4.77 19.32
N PHE A 335 -3.89 4.63 20.12
CA PHE A 335 -5.24 5.11 19.79
C PHE A 335 -5.39 6.62 19.74
N GLY A 336 -4.55 7.37 20.44
CA GLY A 336 -4.66 8.83 20.51
C GLY A 336 -4.33 9.54 19.20
N GLU A 337 -3.54 8.91 18.33
CA GLU A 337 -2.89 9.57 17.19
C GLU A 337 -3.65 9.37 15.86
N ASP A 338 -4.40 8.26 15.69
CA ASP A 338 -5.19 7.99 14.48
C ASP A 338 -6.53 7.30 14.77
N GLN A 339 -7.63 8.04 14.63
CA GLN A 339 -8.94 7.57 15.09
C GLN A 339 -9.71 6.70 14.10
N ARG A 340 -9.38 6.75 12.79
CA ARG A 340 -9.94 5.78 11.83
C ARG A 340 -9.41 4.37 12.14
N TRP A 341 -8.17 4.29 12.62
CA TRP A 341 -7.60 3.06 13.13
C TRP A 341 -8.27 2.59 14.43
N ALA A 342 -8.64 3.53 15.31
CA ALA A 342 -9.26 3.21 16.60
C ALA A 342 -10.60 2.47 16.45
N SER A 343 -11.44 2.83 15.48
CA SER A 343 -12.70 2.13 15.18
C SER A 343 -12.50 0.75 14.56
N GLN A 344 -11.32 0.49 14.01
CA GLN A 344 -10.91 -0.76 13.37
C GLN A 344 -10.07 -1.66 14.31
N SER A 345 -9.86 -1.23 15.55
CA SER A 345 -8.95 -1.90 16.49
C SER A 345 -9.70 -2.63 17.60
N PHE A 346 -9.16 -3.79 17.95
CA PHE A 346 -9.72 -4.76 18.88
C PHE A 346 -8.65 -5.22 19.87
N VAL A 347 -9.06 -5.69 21.04
CA VAL A 347 -8.19 -6.30 22.05
C VAL A 347 -8.63 -7.74 22.25
N ALA A 348 -7.65 -8.63 22.27
CA ALA A 348 -7.81 -9.99 22.74
C ALA A 348 -6.91 -10.19 23.98
N VAL A 349 -7.51 -10.59 25.11
CA VAL A 349 -6.77 -10.94 26.33
C VAL A 349 -7.22 -12.32 26.77
N ALA A 350 -6.28 -13.24 26.96
CA ALA A 350 -6.60 -14.55 27.50
C ALA A 350 -7.09 -14.42 28.95
N ALA A 351 -8.07 -15.24 29.34
CA ALA A 351 -8.70 -15.15 30.68
C ALA A 351 -7.70 -15.22 31.84
N ASP A 352 -6.62 -15.99 31.68
CA ASP A 352 -5.57 -16.18 32.69
C ASP A 352 -4.36 -15.24 32.47
N GLY A 353 -4.46 -14.28 31.54
CA GLY A 353 -3.36 -13.39 31.16
C GLY A 353 -2.23 -14.07 30.36
N MET A 354 -2.45 -15.29 29.88
CA MET A 354 -1.48 -16.04 29.08
C MET A 354 -1.21 -15.37 27.73
N ASP A 355 0.06 -15.35 27.32
CA ASP A 355 0.46 -14.98 25.95
C ASP A 355 0.02 -16.07 24.94
N PRO A 356 0.00 -15.78 23.62
CA PRO A 356 -0.39 -16.79 22.62
C PRO A 356 0.45 -18.07 22.64
N CYS A 357 1.73 -18.01 23.04
CA CYS A 357 2.62 -19.17 23.10
C CYS A 357 2.27 -20.08 24.29
N ASP A 358 2.13 -19.51 25.48
CA ASP A 358 1.74 -20.19 26.71
C ASP A 358 0.29 -20.70 26.60
N LEU A 359 -0.61 -19.94 25.96
CA LEU A 359 -1.99 -20.38 25.69
C LEU A 359 -2.03 -21.60 24.76
N ARG A 360 -1.23 -21.59 23.69
CA ARG A 360 -1.09 -22.74 22.79
C ARG A 360 -0.61 -23.98 23.52
N LEU A 361 0.37 -23.83 24.41
CA LEU A 361 0.91 -24.95 25.21
C LEU A 361 -0.10 -25.49 26.21
N ALA A 362 -0.86 -24.61 26.87
CA ALA A 362 -1.80 -25.00 27.91
C ALA A 362 -3.12 -25.56 27.35
N ARG A 363 -3.63 -24.98 26.26
CA ARG A 363 -5.01 -25.22 25.78
C ARG A 363 -5.11 -25.56 24.28
N GLY A 364 -3.99 -25.61 23.57
CA GLY A 364 -3.90 -26.00 22.17
C GLY A 364 -4.28 -24.91 21.16
N ASP A 365 -4.10 -25.22 19.88
CA ASP A 365 -4.23 -24.29 18.76
C ASP A 365 -5.63 -23.65 18.64
N ALA A 366 -6.67 -24.40 18.98
CA ALA A 366 -8.05 -23.90 18.94
C ALA A 366 -8.28 -22.75 19.94
N ALA A 367 -7.60 -22.77 21.09
CA ALA A 367 -7.73 -21.70 22.08
C ALA A 367 -7.10 -20.39 21.58
N VAL A 368 -6.01 -20.46 20.82
CA VAL A 368 -5.36 -19.28 20.22
C VAL A 368 -6.25 -18.66 19.13
N ARG A 369 -6.93 -19.49 18.32
CA ARG A 369 -7.92 -19.00 17.35
C ARG A 369 -9.11 -18.34 18.04
N ALA A 370 -9.69 -19.00 19.03
CA ALA A 370 -10.81 -18.46 19.81
C ALA A 370 -10.46 -17.11 20.47
N LEU A 371 -9.23 -16.97 21.00
CA LEU A 371 -8.75 -15.72 21.57
C LEU A 371 -8.89 -14.52 20.61
N VAL A 372 -8.58 -14.72 19.32
CA VAL A 372 -8.66 -13.68 18.29
C VAL A 372 -10.10 -13.48 17.80
N GLU A 373 -10.88 -14.55 17.71
CA GLU A 373 -12.30 -14.50 17.35
C GLU A 373 -13.10 -13.67 18.37
N ASP A 374 -12.85 -13.90 19.67
CA ASP A 374 -13.50 -13.24 20.80
C ASP A 374 -12.95 -11.83 21.10
N ALA A 375 -12.08 -11.29 20.23
CA ALA A 375 -11.49 -9.98 20.45
C ALA A 375 -12.56 -8.87 20.53
N VAL A 376 -12.50 -8.08 21.58
CA VAL A 376 -13.46 -7.00 21.87
C VAL A 376 -13.02 -5.67 21.27
N PRO A 377 -13.94 -4.79 20.85
CA PRO A 377 -13.58 -3.46 20.37
C PRO A 377 -12.73 -2.70 21.38
N MET A 378 -11.70 -1.99 20.91
CA MET A 378 -10.74 -1.30 21.77
C MET A 378 -11.41 -0.26 22.69
N PHE A 379 -12.40 0.48 22.17
CA PHE A 379 -13.16 1.44 22.98
C PHE A 379 -13.91 0.75 24.11
N GLU A 380 -14.56 -0.38 23.82
CA GLU A 380 -15.25 -1.17 24.84
C GLU A 380 -14.27 -1.69 25.89
N PHE A 381 -13.12 -2.22 25.47
CA PHE A 381 -12.07 -2.66 26.38
C PHE A 381 -11.58 -1.52 27.29
N ALA A 382 -11.30 -0.35 26.74
CA ALA A 382 -10.85 0.82 27.49
C ALA A 382 -11.90 1.31 28.50
N VAL A 383 -13.18 1.28 28.11
CA VAL A 383 -14.32 1.57 29.00
C VAL A 383 -14.35 0.58 30.16
N ARG A 384 -14.42 -0.73 29.87
CA ARG A 384 -14.50 -1.79 30.90
C ARG A 384 -13.32 -1.72 31.87
N THR A 385 -12.10 -1.57 31.36
CA THR A 385 -10.87 -1.45 32.16
C THR A 385 -10.85 -0.19 33.03
N THR A 386 -11.46 0.91 32.57
CA THR A 386 -11.55 2.15 33.35
C THR A 386 -12.60 2.02 34.46
N ILE A 387 -13.76 1.45 34.15
CA ILE A 387 -14.87 1.22 35.09
C ILE A 387 -14.44 0.28 36.22
N ALA A 388 -13.68 -0.77 35.92
CA ALA A 388 -13.22 -1.77 36.89
C ALA A 388 -12.38 -1.23 38.06
N ARG A 389 -11.95 0.05 38.02
CA ARG A 389 -11.19 0.71 39.08
C ARG A 389 -12.07 1.34 40.17
N PHE A 390 -13.38 1.34 39.97
CA PHE A 390 -14.34 2.03 40.83
C PHE A 390 -15.35 1.03 41.41
N ASP A 391 -15.83 1.33 42.61
CA ASP A 391 -16.90 0.58 43.26
C ASP A 391 -18.27 1.07 42.75
N LEU A 392 -18.91 0.26 41.89
CA LEU A 392 -20.19 0.62 41.27
C LEU A 392 -21.40 0.45 42.19
N ASP A 393 -21.24 -0.15 43.37
CA ASP A 393 -22.33 -0.29 44.35
C ASP A 393 -22.62 1.05 45.03
N THR A 394 -21.64 1.95 45.08
CA THR A 394 -21.78 3.31 45.63
C THR A 394 -22.19 4.35 44.58
N ALA A 395 -22.98 5.34 44.99
CA ALA A 395 -23.35 6.46 44.11
C ALA A 395 -22.12 7.27 43.69
N GLU A 396 -21.20 7.50 44.62
CA GLU A 396 -19.93 8.19 44.41
C GLU A 396 -19.06 7.46 43.39
N GLY A 397 -18.93 6.13 43.50
CA GLY A 397 -18.14 5.33 42.58
C GLY A 397 -18.74 5.30 41.17
N ARG A 398 -20.08 5.21 41.02
CA ARG A 398 -20.74 5.35 39.71
C ARG A 398 -20.47 6.71 39.06
N VAL A 399 -20.53 7.80 39.84
CA VAL A 399 -20.24 9.16 39.34
C VAL A 399 -18.77 9.32 38.96
N GLN A 400 -17.85 8.80 39.77
CA GLN A 400 -16.41 8.84 39.48
C GLN A 400 -16.06 8.02 38.23
N ALA A 401 -16.63 6.82 38.08
CA ALA A 401 -16.47 5.99 36.89
C ALA A 401 -17.01 6.68 35.63
N MET A 402 -18.20 7.28 35.71
CA MET A 402 -18.78 8.06 34.61
C MET A 402 -17.86 9.21 34.17
N ARG A 403 -17.33 9.98 35.13
CA ARG A 403 -16.39 11.08 34.87
C ARG A 403 -15.08 10.60 34.24
N ALA A 404 -14.60 9.42 34.65
CA ALA A 404 -13.36 8.83 34.12
C ALA A 404 -13.54 8.29 32.69
N VAL A 405 -14.71 7.74 32.36
CA VAL A 405 -15.02 7.16 31.04
C VAL A 405 -15.44 8.21 30.02
N ALA A 406 -16.10 9.30 30.45
CA ALA A 406 -16.61 10.33 29.55
C ALA A 406 -15.58 10.91 28.55
N PRO A 407 -14.31 11.15 28.92
CA PRO A 407 -13.27 11.57 27.97
C PRO A 407 -12.91 10.52 26.91
N ILE A 408 -13.12 9.22 27.20
CA ILE A 408 -12.88 8.11 26.27
C ILE A 408 -14.00 8.07 25.23
N VAL A 409 -15.26 8.10 25.67
CA VAL A 409 -16.41 8.15 24.74
C VAL A 409 -16.41 9.44 23.92
N GLY A 410 -16.04 10.56 24.54
CA GLY A 410 -15.93 11.85 23.87
C GLY A 410 -14.80 11.95 22.85
N SER A 411 -13.80 11.06 22.89
CA SER A 411 -12.71 11.06 21.90
C SER A 411 -13.09 10.36 20.59
N ILE A 412 -14.15 9.56 20.55
CA ILE A 412 -14.62 8.84 19.34
C ILE A 412 -15.02 9.86 18.27
N ARG A 413 -14.31 10.03 17.15
CA ARG A 413 -14.72 10.99 16.09
C ARG A 413 -16.00 10.59 15.37
N ASP A 414 -16.24 9.30 15.20
CA ASP A 414 -17.47 8.82 14.56
C ASP A 414 -18.68 9.14 15.44
N THR A 415 -19.44 10.15 15.02
CA THR A 415 -20.61 10.64 15.74
C THR A 415 -21.75 9.64 15.76
N SER A 416 -21.77 8.66 14.84
CA SER A 416 -22.77 7.59 14.79
C SER A 416 -22.51 6.49 15.83
N LEU A 417 -21.25 6.25 16.19
CA LEU A 417 -20.88 5.27 17.22
C LEU A 417 -21.06 5.79 18.65
N ARG A 418 -20.94 7.12 18.87
CA ARG A 418 -21.03 7.71 20.22
C ARG A 418 -22.32 7.34 20.97
N PRO A 419 -23.53 7.41 20.39
CA PRO A 419 -24.76 7.05 21.09
C PRO A 419 -24.81 5.58 21.51
N GLU A 420 -24.25 4.67 20.71
CA GLU A 420 -24.15 3.25 21.03
C GLU A 420 -23.28 3.04 22.28
N TYR A 421 -22.07 3.61 22.28
CA TYR A 421 -21.17 3.51 23.43
C TYR A 421 -21.71 4.20 24.68
N MET A 422 -22.45 5.31 24.55
CA MET A 422 -23.13 5.95 25.69
C MET A 422 -24.18 5.02 26.31
N ARG A 423 -24.95 4.28 25.49
CA ARG A 423 -25.91 3.28 25.96
C ARG A 423 -25.22 2.11 26.66
N THR A 424 -24.13 1.61 26.09
CA THR A 424 -23.32 0.55 26.71
C THR A 424 -22.76 0.98 28.07
N VAL A 425 -22.16 2.18 28.15
CA VAL A 425 -21.63 2.74 29.41
C VAL A 425 -22.73 2.95 30.44
N SER A 426 -23.89 3.46 30.03
CA SER A 426 -25.06 3.63 30.89
C SER A 426 -25.51 2.30 31.51
N GLY A 427 -25.58 1.23 30.70
CA GLY A 427 -25.90 -0.12 31.19
C GLY A 427 -24.86 -0.68 32.16
N MET A 428 -23.56 -0.46 31.89
CA MET A 428 -22.47 -0.91 32.78
C MET A 428 -22.46 -0.17 34.12
N LEU A 429 -22.78 1.12 34.12
CA LEU A 429 -22.75 1.96 35.32
C LEU A 429 -24.07 1.95 36.10
N GLY A 430 -25.17 1.51 35.50
CA GLY A 430 -26.50 1.61 36.11
C GLY A 430 -26.98 3.06 36.28
N VAL A 431 -26.63 3.94 35.34
CA VAL A 431 -27.05 5.36 35.34
C VAL A 431 -27.82 5.69 34.06
N GLU A 432 -28.64 6.73 34.09
CA GLU A 432 -29.40 7.16 32.91
C GLU A 432 -28.48 7.61 31.75
N VAL A 433 -28.87 7.25 30.52
CA VAL A 433 -28.10 7.59 29.30
C VAL A 433 -27.87 9.09 29.17
N ASP A 434 -28.84 9.91 29.58
CA ASP A 434 -28.73 11.38 29.52
C ASP A 434 -27.73 11.95 30.53
N GLN A 435 -27.46 11.26 31.65
CA GLN A 435 -26.39 11.63 32.57
C GLN A 435 -25.03 11.39 31.91
N VAL A 436 -24.84 10.23 31.26
CA VAL A 436 -23.63 9.92 30.50
C VAL A 436 -23.42 10.92 29.36
N ARG A 437 -24.48 11.22 28.59
CA ARG A 437 -24.45 12.21 27.51
C ARG A 437 -24.00 13.59 27.99
N SER A 438 -24.55 14.03 29.12
CA SER A 438 -24.22 15.33 29.72
C SER A 438 -22.74 15.39 30.14
N GLU A 439 -22.24 14.31 30.72
CA GLU A 439 -20.86 14.21 31.19
C GLU A 439 -19.85 14.12 30.02
N VAL A 440 -20.16 13.38 28.96
CA VAL A 440 -19.36 13.35 27.72
C VAL A 440 -19.30 14.74 27.08
N SER A 441 -20.44 15.44 27.01
CA SER A 441 -20.50 16.81 26.49
C SER A 441 -19.67 17.78 27.35
N ARG A 442 -19.68 17.60 28.67
CA ARG A 442 -18.87 18.37 29.61
C ARG A 442 -17.37 18.12 29.40
N ALA A 443 -16.96 16.85 29.30
CA ALA A 443 -15.57 16.46 29.04
C ALA A 443 -15.05 17.01 27.70
N GLY A 444 -15.88 16.99 26.65
CA GLY A 444 -15.55 17.59 25.34
C GLY A 444 -15.31 19.10 25.42
N ARG A 445 -16.14 19.83 26.17
CA ARG A 445 -15.96 21.28 26.38
C ARG A 445 -14.69 21.62 27.17
N ILE A 446 -14.32 20.80 28.16
CA ILE A 446 -13.10 20.98 28.94
C ILE A 446 -11.87 20.81 28.04
N ARG A 447 -11.82 19.72 27.25
CA ARG A 447 -10.74 19.51 26.27
C ARG A 447 -10.62 20.61 25.22
N ALA A 448 -11.75 21.12 24.71
CA ALA A 448 -11.74 22.22 23.75
C ALA A 448 -11.17 23.52 24.34
N ARG A 449 -11.41 23.78 25.64
CA ARG A 449 -10.81 24.91 26.36
C ARG A 449 -9.31 24.71 26.60
N GLU A 450 -8.91 23.52 27.05
CA GLU A 450 -7.49 23.18 27.26
C GLU A 450 -6.67 23.25 25.96
N ALA A 451 -7.25 22.85 24.83
CA ALA A 451 -6.62 22.95 23.52
C ALA A 451 -6.53 24.41 23.01
N ALA A 452 -7.51 25.26 23.32
CA ALA A 452 -7.50 26.67 22.99
C ALA A 452 -6.52 27.50 23.85
N GLU A 453 -6.23 27.03 25.07
CA GLU A 453 -5.34 27.70 26.03
C GLU A 453 -3.86 27.27 25.90
N GLY A 454 -3.52 26.32 25.02
CA GLY A 454 -2.12 26.01 24.67
C GLY A 454 -1.23 25.55 25.82
N VAL A 455 -1.81 24.90 26.85
CA VAL A 455 -1.04 24.44 28.01
C VAL A 455 -0.40 23.07 27.71
N PRO A 456 0.93 22.92 27.71
CA PRO A 456 1.56 21.63 27.46
C PRO A 456 1.32 20.68 28.64
N ALA A 457 0.77 19.50 28.35
CA ALA A 457 0.58 18.42 29.32
C ALA A 457 1.94 17.95 29.87
N ARG A 458 2.21 18.22 31.14
CA ARG A 458 3.33 17.60 31.88
C ARG A 458 2.97 16.15 32.25
N PRO A 459 3.84 15.16 32.01
CA PRO A 459 3.69 13.85 32.64
C PRO A 459 4.01 13.98 34.13
N GLY A 460 3.14 13.44 34.99
CA GLY A 460 3.27 13.54 36.43
C GLY A 460 4.53 12.87 36.97
N SER A 461 5.31 13.63 37.76
CA SER A 461 6.11 13.07 38.85
C SER A 461 6.24 14.09 39.98
N SER A 462 6.31 13.53 41.17
CA SER A 462 6.40 14.07 42.53
C SER A 462 7.54 15.07 42.81
N GLY A 463 7.27 16.05 43.68
CA GLY A 463 8.26 16.71 44.56
C GLY A 463 8.74 18.12 44.16
N PRO A 464 8.82 19.11 45.08
CA PRO A 464 9.10 20.51 44.75
C PRO A 464 10.58 20.92 44.95
N GLY A 465 11.09 21.84 44.12
CA GLY A 465 12.28 22.64 44.43
C GLY A 465 13.00 23.30 43.24
N GLY A 466 13.05 24.64 43.22
CA GLY A 466 14.15 25.43 42.61
C GLY A 466 13.93 26.06 41.22
N PRO A 467 14.06 27.40 41.05
CA PRO A 467 13.83 28.11 39.78
C PRO A 467 15.13 28.46 39.02
N ALA A 468 15.07 28.63 37.69
CA ALA A 468 15.71 29.71 36.91
C ALA A 468 15.75 29.46 35.37
N GLY A 469 15.59 30.55 34.60
CA GLY A 469 16.20 30.78 33.27
C GLY A 469 15.41 30.29 32.05
N ALA A 470 14.58 31.11 31.38
CA ALA A 470 14.92 32.20 30.45
C ALA A 470 15.22 31.75 29.00
N GLY A 471 14.34 32.19 28.07
CA GLY A 471 14.73 32.68 26.75
C GLY A 471 14.57 31.74 25.54
N GLY A 472 13.84 32.20 24.53
CA GLY A 472 14.03 31.71 23.15
C GLY A 472 12.77 31.57 22.28
N ARG A 473 12.10 32.68 21.94
CA ARG A 473 11.15 32.74 20.81
C ARG A 473 11.93 32.77 19.49
N SER A 474 11.47 32.03 18.48
CA SER A 474 11.41 32.46 17.07
C SER A 474 10.68 31.41 16.19
N PRO A 475 10.27 31.70 14.94
CA PRO A 475 8.93 32.17 14.61
C PRO A 475 8.17 31.21 13.67
N ALA A 476 6.88 31.49 13.49
CA ALA A 476 6.01 30.86 12.51
C ALA A 476 6.48 31.17 11.07
N SER A 477 6.61 30.13 10.24
CA SER A 477 6.55 30.24 8.78
C SER A 477 5.23 29.64 8.31
N THR A 478 4.36 30.52 7.82
CA THR A 478 3.27 30.19 6.91
C THR A 478 3.88 29.87 5.55
N ASP A 479 3.70 28.64 5.08
CA ASP A 479 3.48 28.25 3.68
C ASP A 479 3.69 26.74 3.55
N ASP A 480 2.61 25.99 3.71
CA ASP A 480 2.48 24.62 3.21
C ASP A 480 1.00 24.42 2.92
N VAL A 481 0.58 24.82 1.71
CA VAL A 481 -0.65 24.29 1.11
C VAL A 481 -0.34 22.83 0.78
N PRO A 482 -1.00 21.84 1.40
CA PRO A 482 -0.75 20.45 1.09
C PRO A 482 -1.09 20.19 -0.38
N GLU A 483 -0.17 19.61 -1.14
CA GLU A 483 -0.51 19.06 -2.44
C GLU A 483 -1.60 17.99 -2.27
N PRO A 484 -2.71 18.07 -3.03
CA PRO A 484 -3.82 17.13 -2.88
C PRO A 484 -3.39 15.71 -3.25
N GLY A 485 -3.80 14.75 -2.42
CA GLY A 485 -3.48 13.34 -2.61
C GLY A 485 -4.15 12.76 -3.86
N MET A 486 -3.57 11.71 -4.44
CA MET A 486 -4.05 11.08 -5.68
C MET A 486 -5.54 10.63 -5.66
N ALA A 487 -6.16 10.50 -4.49
CA ALA A 487 -7.58 10.21 -4.33
C ALA A 487 -8.50 11.44 -4.56
N GLU A 488 -8.03 12.67 -4.32
CA GLU A 488 -8.78 13.90 -4.62
C GLU A 488 -8.74 14.24 -6.13
N ALA A 489 -7.71 13.79 -6.85
CA ALA A 489 -7.58 13.98 -8.29
C ALA A 489 -8.48 13.04 -9.13
N ALA A 490 -9.08 12.01 -8.54
CA ALA A 490 -9.91 11.01 -9.24
C ALA A 490 -11.38 11.46 -9.48
N SER A 491 -11.79 12.63 -8.98
CA SER A 491 -13.21 13.04 -8.93
C SER A 491 -13.70 13.97 -10.07
N ALA A 492 -13.13 13.93 -11.28
CA ALA A 492 -13.41 15.00 -12.26
C ALA A 492 -14.21 14.63 -13.53
N LEU A 493 -14.41 13.36 -13.90
CA LEU A 493 -15.04 13.02 -15.19
C LEU A 493 -16.12 11.93 -15.07
N PRO A 494 -17.32 12.11 -15.67
CA PRO A 494 -18.39 11.11 -15.65
C PRO A 494 -18.01 9.87 -16.46
N LEU A 495 -18.46 8.69 -16.00
CA LEU A 495 -18.28 7.42 -16.71
C LEU A 495 -19.02 7.44 -18.07
N PRO A 496 -18.40 6.93 -19.15
CA PRO A 496 -19.05 6.83 -20.46
C PRO A 496 -20.29 5.92 -20.45
N ASP A 497 -21.40 6.36 -21.04
CA ASP A 497 -22.59 5.52 -21.23
C ASP A 497 -22.43 4.62 -22.47
N LEU A 498 -22.00 3.39 -22.24
CA LEU A 498 -21.74 2.41 -23.31
C LEU A 498 -23.02 1.90 -24.03
N ARG A 499 -24.22 2.29 -23.58
CA ARG A 499 -25.47 2.01 -24.30
C ARG A 499 -25.66 2.95 -25.50
N ASP A 500 -24.97 4.08 -25.52
CA ASP A 500 -24.94 4.97 -26.68
C ASP A 500 -24.01 4.36 -27.77
N PRO A 501 -24.52 4.05 -28.97
CA PRO A 501 -23.71 3.49 -30.06
C PRO A 501 -22.52 4.38 -30.46
N MET A 502 -22.64 5.70 -30.30
CA MET A 502 -21.55 6.63 -30.59
C MET A 502 -20.45 6.51 -29.54
N VAL A 503 -20.80 6.53 -28.26
CA VAL A 503 -19.84 6.34 -27.15
C VAL A 503 -19.15 4.97 -27.26
N MET A 504 -19.87 3.94 -27.72
CA MET A 504 -19.28 2.63 -28.02
C MET A 504 -18.28 2.68 -29.19
N THR A 505 -18.58 3.43 -30.25
CA THR A 505 -17.67 3.61 -31.39
C THR A 505 -16.42 4.40 -30.99
N GLU A 506 -16.58 5.43 -30.15
CA GLU A 506 -15.46 6.17 -29.53
C GLU A 506 -14.56 5.24 -28.71
N ARG A 507 -15.16 4.39 -27.87
CA ARG A 507 -14.44 3.39 -27.09
C ARG A 507 -13.61 2.47 -27.98
N GLN A 508 -14.20 1.95 -29.06
CA GLN A 508 -13.52 1.05 -30.00
C GLN A 508 -12.38 1.75 -30.74
N LEU A 509 -12.56 3.03 -31.12
CA LEU A 509 -11.50 3.83 -31.72
C LEU A 509 -10.31 3.98 -30.76
N LEU A 510 -10.56 4.28 -29.48
CA LEU A 510 -9.52 4.39 -28.46
C LEU A 510 -8.81 3.06 -28.21
N GLN A 511 -9.54 1.95 -28.14
CA GLN A 511 -8.96 0.60 -28.06
C GLN A 511 -8.00 0.36 -29.21
N ALA A 512 -8.42 0.68 -30.44
CA ALA A 512 -7.59 0.49 -31.62
C ALA A 512 -6.35 1.39 -31.63
N LEU A 513 -6.47 2.66 -31.26
CA LEU A 513 -5.36 3.63 -31.19
C LEU A 513 -4.32 3.23 -30.13
N LEU A 514 -4.74 2.67 -29.00
CA LEU A 514 -3.83 2.22 -27.94
C LEU A 514 -3.14 0.90 -28.29
N GLN A 515 -3.88 -0.04 -28.90
CA GLN A 515 -3.40 -1.41 -29.15
C GLN A 515 -2.65 -1.55 -30.48
N TYR A 516 -2.95 -0.71 -31.48
CA TYR A 516 -2.43 -0.81 -32.84
C TYR A 516 -2.03 0.56 -33.42
N PRO A 517 -1.15 1.33 -32.75
CA PRO A 517 -0.84 2.72 -33.14
C PRO A 517 -0.30 2.87 -34.55
N THR A 518 0.53 1.92 -35.01
CA THR A 518 1.16 1.95 -36.34
C THR A 518 0.17 1.77 -37.51
N ARG A 519 -1.10 1.47 -37.23
CA ARG A 519 -2.17 1.38 -38.23
C ARG A 519 -2.83 2.72 -38.53
N PHE A 520 -2.51 3.76 -37.76
CA PHE A 520 -3.05 5.10 -37.91
C PHE A 520 -1.94 6.04 -38.35
N ALA A 521 -2.12 6.67 -39.51
CA ALA A 521 -1.23 7.76 -39.93
C ALA A 521 -1.49 8.99 -39.04
N THR A 522 -0.45 9.75 -38.71
CA THR A 522 -0.54 10.93 -37.83
C THR A 522 -1.58 11.93 -38.35
N GLU A 523 -1.65 12.12 -39.67
CA GLU A 523 -2.61 13.01 -40.33
C GLU A 523 -4.06 12.56 -40.09
N THR A 524 -4.29 11.26 -39.93
CA THR A 524 -5.62 10.70 -39.65
C THR A 524 -6.05 10.98 -38.21
N ILE A 525 -5.12 10.90 -37.26
CA ILE A 525 -5.36 11.24 -35.85
C ILE A 525 -5.60 12.74 -35.72
N ASP A 526 -4.78 13.56 -36.38
CA ASP A 526 -4.89 15.02 -36.32
C ASP A 526 -6.16 15.56 -36.97
N ALA A 527 -6.68 14.88 -37.98
CA ALA A 527 -7.94 15.22 -38.63
C ALA A 527 -9.16 15.05 -37.71
N VAL A 528 -9.09 14.23 -36.66
CA VAL A 528 -10.21 14.06 -35.72
C VAL A 528 -10.28 15.28 -34.79
N PRO A 529 -11.34 16.12 -34.86
CA PRO A 529 -11.38 17.34 -34.07
C PRO A 529 -11.47 17.02 -32.57
N PRO A 530 -10.90 17.84 -31.66
CA PRO A 530 -10.95 17.60 -30.22
C PRO A 530 -12.37 17.42 -29.65
N ARG A 531 -13.38 18.04 -30.29
CA ARG A 531 -14.81 17.91 -29.93
C ARG A 531 -15.52 16.70 -30.56
N ALA A 532 -14.78 15.78 -31.17
CA ALA A 532 -15.36 14.59 -31.81
C ALA A 532 -15.88 13.57 -30.79
N PHE A 533 -15.29 13.53 -29.60
CA PHE A 533 -15.70 12.66 -28.51
C PHE A 533 -16.81 13.31 -27.70
N THR A 534 -17.87 12.55 -27.45
CA THR A 534 -19.04 12.95 -26.67
C THR A 534 -18.87 12.61 -25.20
N ALA A 535 -18.18 11.50 -24.89
CA ALA A 535 -17.84 11.16 -23.51
C ALA A 535 -16.60 11.95 -23.05
N PRO A 536 -16.70 12.75 -21.96
CA PRO A 536 -15.58 13.55 -21.47
C PRO A 536 -14.32 12.72 -21.13
N ALA A 537 -14.50 11.51 -20.59
CA ALA A 537 -13.41 10.60 -20.32
C ALA A 537 -12.70 10.11 -21.59
N HIS A 538 -13.45 9.81 -22.66
CA HIS A 538 -12.86 9.41 -23.94
C HIS A 538 -12.13 10.59 -24.62
N ALA A 539 -12.70 11.80 -24.54
CA ALA A 539 -12.06 13.01 -25.06
C ALA A 539 -10.69 13.25 -24.39
N ALA A 540 -10.62 13.14 -23.06
CA ALA A 540 -9.38 13.30 -22.31
C ALA A 540 -8.31 12.25 -22.69
N ILE A 541 -8.72 11.01 -22.97
CA ILE A 541 -7.82 9.96 -23.46
C ILE A 541 -7.32 10.29 -24.88
N PHE A 542 -8.21 10.74 -25.77
CA PHE A 542 -7.85 11.09 -27.14
C PHE A 542 -6.91 12.30 -27.21
N ASP A 543 -7.08 13.30 -26.35
CA ASP A 543 -6.16 14.43 -26.24
C ASP A 543 -4.73 13.98 -25.89
N GLY A 544 -4.62 13.00 -24.98
CA GLY A 544 -3.35 12.33 -24.68
C GLY A 544 -2.74 11.64 -25.90
N VAL A 545 -3.56 10.92 -26.69
CA VAL A 545 -3.14 10.31 -27.96
C VAL A 545 -2.62 11.36 -28.95
N ARG A 546 -3.34 12.47 -29.13
CA ARG A 546 -2.93 13.55 -30.02
C ARG A 546 -1.60 14.18 -29.62
N THR A 547 -1.36 14.35 -28.33
CA THR A 547 -0.13 14.96 -27.82
C THR A 547 1.12 14.16 -28.21
N VAL A 548 1.00 12.84 -28.37
CA VAL A 548 2.12 11.96 -28.70
C VAL A 548 2.06 11.37 -30.11
N ALA A 549 1.03 11.70 -30.91
CA ALA A 549 0.74 11.09 -32.21
C ALA A 549 1.93 11.06 -33.19
N GLY A 550 2.74 12.13 -33.22
CA GLY A 550 3.93 12.20 -34.08
C GLY A 550 5.00 11.13 -33.79
N ARG A 551 4.94 10.47 -32.63
CA ARG A 551 5.90 9.44 -32.19
C ARG A 551 5.40 8.01 -32.40
N ALA A 552 4.19 7.82 -32.95
CA ALA A 552 3.54 6.51 -33.07
C ALA A 552 4.35 5.47 -33.88
N GLY A 553 5.17 5.92 -34.84
CA GLY A 553 6.04 5.05 -35.65
C GLY A 553 7.43 4.82 -35.08
N GLU A 554 7.84 5.60 -34.07
CA GLU A 554 9.18 5.54 -33.46
C GLU A 554 9.19 4.69 -32.18
N LEU A 555 8.04 4.58 -31.52
CA LEU A 555 7.89 3.91 -30.24
C LEU A 555 7.41 2.47 -30.42
N SER A 556 7.84 1.59 -29.50
CA SER A 556 7.16 0.31 -29.31
C SER A 556 5.71 0.54 -28.85
N THR A 557 4.82 -0.43 -29.06
CA THR A 557 3.42 -0.31 -28.61
C THR A 557 3.31 -0.08 -27.09
N ALA A 558 4.19 -0.68 -26.30
CA ALA A 558 4.26 -0.46 -24.85
C ALA A 558 4.74 0.97 -24.50
N ALA A 559 5.78 1.47 -25.18
CA ALA A 559 6.26 2.83 -24.99
C ALA A 559 5.23 3.88 -25.44
N TRP A 560 4.49 3.60 -26.52
CA TRP A 560 3.35 4.38 -26.97
C TRP A 560 2.26 4.46 -25.90
N ALA A 561 1.77 3.32 -25.39
CA ALA A 561 0.73 3.31 -24.37
C ALA A 561 1.17 4.02 -23.07
N ALA A 562 2.44 3.89 -22.70
CA ALA A 562 3.03 4.62 -21.58
C ALA A 562 3.02 6.14 -21.82
N ALA A 563 3.46 6.59 -22.99
CA ALA A 563 3.48 8.01 -23.36
C ALA A 563 2.08 8.62 -23.40
N VAL A 564 1.08 7.89 -23.93
CA VAL A 564 -0.33 8.32 -23.90
C VAL A 564 -0.84 8.43 -22.46
N SER A 565 -0.51 7.46 -21.59
CA SER A 565 -0.92 7.50 -20.19
C SER A 565 -0.26 8.64 -19.41
N GLU A 566 0.96 9.05 -19.78
CA GLU A 566 1.65 10.18 -19.17
C GLU A 566 1.03 11.51 -19.60
N ALA A 567 0.69 11.64 -20.89
CA ALA A 567 0.02 12.81 -21.45
C ALA A 567 -1.44 12.97 -21.00
N ALA A 568 -2.09 11.90 -20.54
CA ALA A 568 -3.48 11.91 -20.10
C ALA A 568 -3.66 12.26 -18.61
N PRO A 569 -4.80 12.88 -18.23
CA PRO A 569 -5.12 13.15 -16.82
C PRO A 569 -5.14 11.88 -15.96
N LEU A 570 -4.76 12.02 -14.68
CA LEU A 570 -4.73 10.90 -13.73
C LEU A 570 -6.09 10.16 -13.64
N ALA A 571 -7.19 10.93 -13.71
CA ALA A 571 -8.56 10.42 -13.63
C ALA A 571 -8.93 9.37 -14.69
N VAL A 572 -8.24 9.31 -15.84
CA VAL A 572 -8.54 8.36 -16.92
C VAL A 572 -7.54 7.22 -17.05
N ARG A 573 -6.49 7.17 -16.21
CA ARG A 573 -5.43 6.14 -16.33
C ARG A 573 -5.92 4.71 -16.09
N GLY A 574 -6.90 4.51 -15.21
CA GLY A 574 -7.54 3.20 -15.02
C GLY A 574 -8.27 2.74 -16.29
N MET A 575 -9.04 3.64 -16.90
CA MET A 575 -9.73 3.37 -18.17
C MET A 575 -8.74 3.15 -19.32
N LEU A 576 -7.62 3.88 -19.37
CA LEU A 576 -6.55 3.63 -20.33
C LEU A 576 -5.99 2.21 -20.23
N ALA A 577 -5.73 1.72 -19.01
CA ALA A 577 -5.26 0.36 -18.79
C ALA A 577 -6.29 -0.68 -19.28
N GLU A 578 -7.58 -0.45 -18.99
CA GLU A 578 -8.69 -1.27 -19.49
C GLU A 578 -8.72 -1.29 -21.03
N LEU A 579 -8.76 -0.12 -21.68
CA LEU A 579 -8.85 0.02 -23.13
C LEU A 579 -7.61 -0.52 -23.85
N SER A 580 -6.46 -0.51 -23.19
CA SER A 580 -5.20 -1.05 -23.71
C SER A 580 -5.21 -2.58 -23.83
N VAL A 581 -6.12 -3.27 -23.15
CA VAL A 581 -6.19 -4.74 -23.19
C VAL A 581 -7.56 -5.30 -23.60
N ALA A 582 -8.62 -4.47 -23.57
CA ALA A 582 -9.97 -4.89 -23.92
C ALA A 582 -10.07 -5.36 -25.39
N PRO A 583 -10.79 -6.44 -25.68
CA PRO A 583 -10.90 -6.97 -27.03
C PRO A 583 -11.69 -6.01 -27.94
N LEU A 584 -11.25 -5.91 -29.20
CA LEU A 584 -12.02 -5.26 -30.26
C LEU A 584 -13.09 -6.24 -30.80
N PRO A 585 -14.30 -5.78 -31.17
CA PRO A 585 -15.34 -6.60 -31.77
C PRO A 585 -15.08 -6.89 -33.26
N THR A 586 -13.85 -7.30 -33.59
CA THR A 586 -13.43 -7.69 -34.92
C THR A 586 -12.50 -8.89 -34.85
N ARG A 587 -12.45 -9.70 -35.90
CA ARG A 587 -11.45 -10.77 -36.00
C ARG A 587 -10.15 -10.19 -36.51
N VAL A 588 -9.10 -10.33 -35.71
CA VAL A 588 -7.73 -10.07 -36.15
C VAL A 588 -7.30 -11.15 -37.15
N ASP A 589 -6.50 -10.76 -38.12
CA ASP A 589 -5.87 -11.68 -39.05
C ASP A 589 -4.87 -12.56 -38.29
N GLU A 590 -4.99 -13.88 -38.41
CA GLU A 590 -4.17 -14.83 -37.63
C GLU A 590 -2.68 -14.81 -38.01
N SER A 591 -2.36 -14.41 -39.24
CA SER A 591 -0.98 -14.37 -39.75
C SER A 591 -0.24 -13.10 -39.33
N THR A 592 -0.96 -11.98 -39.19
CA THR A 592 -0.37 -10.67 -38.86
C THR A 592 -0.69 -10.20 -37.44
N GLY A 593 -1.73 -10.75 -36.80
CA GLY A 593 -2.25 -10.30 -35.51
C GLY A 593 -2.95 -8.93 -35.56
N LEU A 594 -3.22 -8.40 -36.75
CA LEU A 594 -3.75 -7.06 -36.95
C LEU A 594 -5.26 -7.07 -37.27
N PRO A 595 -6.03 -6.07 -36.79
CA PRO A 595 -7.41 -5.88 -37.20
C PRO A 595 -7.49 -5.40 -38.68
N PRO A 596 -8.58 -5.70 -39.40
CA PRO A 596 -8.75 -5.26 -40.79
C PRO A 596 -8.73 -3.73 -40.91
N GLN A 597 -7.98 -3.17 -41.87
CA GLN A 597 -7.86 -1.72 -42.04
C GLN A 597 -9.22 -1.05 -42.27
N ARG A 598 -10.11 -1.68 -43.05
CA ARG A 598 -11.48 -1.19 -43.29
C ARG A 598 -12.28 -0.99 -42.00
N TYR A 599 -12.08 -1.85 -41.00
CA TYR A 599 -12.73 -1.71 -39.70
C TYR A 599 -12.18 -0.49 -38.96
N LEU A 600 -10.85 -0.30 -38.93
CA LEU A 600 -10.22 0.85 -38.30
C LEU A 600 -10.66 2.17 -38.94
N ASP A 601 -10.66 2.23 -40.28
CA ASP A 601 -11.10 3.40 -41.04
C ASP A 601 -12.56 3.74 -40.74
N SER A 602 -13.42 2.72 -40.61
CA SER A 602 -14.83 2.93 -40.26
C SER A 602 -15.03 3.56 -38.87
N LEU A 603 -14.17 3.26 -37.90
CA LEU A 603 -14.22 3.86 -36.56
C LEU A 603 -13.83 5.34 -36.60
N VAL A 604 -12.75 5.66 -37.30
CA VAL A 604 -12.29 7.06 -37.49
C VAL A 604 -13.38 7.87 -38.18
N ILE A 605 -13.90 7.35 -39.29
CA ILE A 605 -14.93 8.04 -40.06
C ILE A 605 -16.22 8.18 -39.25
N GLY A 606 -16.63 7.16 -38.50
CA GLY A 606 -17.83 7.22 -37.65
C GLY A 606 -17.75 8.33 -36.60
N VAL A 607 -16.62 8.41 -35.87
CA VAL A 607 -16.39 9.47 -34.87
C VAL A 607 -16.33 10.85 -35.53
N HIS A 608 -15.69 10.97 -36.69
CA HIS A 608 -15.56 12.23 -37.41
C HIS A 608 -16.89 12.71 -38.04
N ASP A 609 -17.68 11.81 -38.65
CA ASP A 609 -19.00 12.11 -39.23
C ASP A 609 -19.97 12.59 -38.15
N ALA A 610 -19.96 11.96 -36.98
CA ALA A 610 -20.80 12.37 -35.85
C ALA A 610 -20.42 13.76 -35.34
N ALA A 611 -19.11 14.08 -35.28
CA ALA A 611 -18.63 15.40 -34.90
C ALA A 611 -19.12 16.50 -35.86
N ILE A 612 -18.96 16.28 -37.17
CA ILE A 612 -19.43 17.22 -38.20
C ILE A 612 -20.96 17.35 -38.15
N THR A 613 -21.69 16.25 -37.94
CA THR A 613 -23.16 16.25 -37.82
C THR A 613 -23.62 17.15 -36.67
N ARG A 614 -22.96 17.10 -35.51
CA ARG A 614 -23.27 18.00 -34.39
C ARG A 614 -22.95 19.45 -34.71
N GLN A 615 -21.81 19.73 -35.35
CA GLN A 615 -21.46 21.09 -35.77
C GLN A 615 -22.48 21.67 -36.77
N ILE A 616 -22.94 20.87 -37.73
CA ILE A 616 -24.01 21.26 -38.67
C ILE A 616 -25.28 21.62 -37.89
N ALA A 617 -25.69 20.81 -36.91
CA ALA A 617 -26.86 21.09 -36.08
C ALA A 617 -26.70 22.39 -35.27
N ASP A 618 -25.54 22.62 -34.66
CA ASP A 618 -25.24 23.83 -33.89
C ASP A 618 -25.24 25.09 -34.78
N GLN A 619 -24.59 25.02 -35.95
CA GLN A 619 -24.58 26.11 -36.93
C GLN A 619 -25.98 26.40 -37.47
N THR A 620 -26.77 25.36 -37.74
CA THR A 620 -28.17 25.50 -38.17
C THR A 620 -29.02 26.17 -37.10
N ALA A 621 -28.88 25.77 -35.83
CA ALA A 621 -29.59 26.38 -34.72
C ALA A 621 -29.17 27.85 -34.49
N ALA A 622 -27.87 28.15 -34.60
CA ALA A 622 -27.35 29.51 -34.50
C ALA A 622 -27.84 30.40 -35.65
N LEU A 623 -27.85 29.89 -36.88
CA LEU A 623 -28.37 30.58 -38.06
C LEU A 623 -29.85 30.92 -37.89
N ARG A 624 -30.67 29.97 -37.42
CA ARG A 624 -32.09 30.20 -37.12
C ARG A 624 -32.29 31.29 -36.05
N ARG A 625 -31.46 31.32 -35.01
CA ARG A 625 -31.52 32.37 -33.98
C ARG A 625 -31.21 33.76 -34.55
N LEU A 626 -30.20 33.87 -35.41
CA LEU A 626 -29.82 35.13 -36.06
C LEU A 626 -30.90 35.62 -37.04
N GLN A 627 -31.48 34.71 -37.82
CA GLN A 627 -32.56 35.03 -38.77
C GLN A 627 -33.84 35.51 -38.08
N ASN A 628 -34.08 35.05 -36.84
CA ASN A 628 -35.24 35.42 -36.03
C ASN A 628 -34.96 36.59 -35.05
N SER A 629 -33.80 37.25 -35.15
CA SER A 629 -33.46 38.40 -34.31
C SER A 629 -34.26 39.65 -34.71
N PRO A 630 -34.68 40.52 -33.77
CA PRO A 630 -35.38 41.78 -34.08
C PRO A 630 -34.59 42.71 -35.02
N GLU A 631 -33.27 42.68 -34.91
CA GLU A 631 -32.32 43.32 -35.83
C GLU A 631 -31.34 42.25 -36.35
N PRO A 632 -31.60 41.65 -37.52
CA PRO A 632 -30.76 40.59 -38.06
C PRO A 632 -29.48 41.14 -38.68
N ASP A 633 -28.33 40.76 -38.10
CA ASP A 633 -27.01 41.01 -38.67
C ASP A 633 -26.81 40.18 -39.96
N GLN A 634 -26.89 40.85 -41.10
CA GLN A 634 -26.78 40.24 -42.43
C GLN A 634 -25.40 39.68 -42.73
N GLU A 635 -24.35 40.24 -42.14
CA GLU A 635 -22.96 39.77 -42.32
C GLU A 635 -22.77 38.45 -41.55
N ALA A 636 -23.17 38.42 -40.28
CA ALA A 636 -23.14 37.21 -39.47
C ALA A 636 -23.97 36.05 -40.06
N ILE A 637 -25.12 36.34 -40.68
CA ILE A 637 -25.96 35.34 -41.35
C ILE A 637 -25.24 34.74 -42.57
N ARG A 638 -24.57 35.57 -43.39
CA ARG A 638 -23.82 35.10 -44.56
C ARG A 638 -22.63 34.24 -44.16
N ASP A 639 -21.86 34.67 -43.18
CA ASP A 639 -20.69 33.93 -42.69
C ASP A 639 -21.07 32.56 -42.14
N ARG A 640 -22.14 32.49 -41.33
CA ARG A 640 -22.66 31.23 -40.79
C ARG A 640 -23.20 30.30 -41.86
N SER A 641 -23.88 30.84 -42.88
CA SER A 641 -24.36 30.07 -44.02
C SER A 641 -23.21 29.46 -44.83
N ARG A 642 -22.13 30.21 -45.03
CA ARG A 642 -20.91 29.71 -45.68
C ARG A 642 -20.26 28.58 -44.88
N GLN A 643 -20.09 28.76 -43.57
CA GLN A 643 -19.54 27.73 -42.68
C GLN A 643 -20.38 26.44 -42.70
N LEU A 644 -21.70 26.56 -42.78
CA LEU A 644 -22.61 25.41 -42.87
C LEU A 644 -22.39 24.62 -44.17
N ILE A 645 -22.31 25.31 -45.31
CA ILE A 645 -22.04 24.67 -46.62
C ILE A 645 -20.68 23.96 -46.62
N GLU A 646 -19.64 24.60 -46.06
CA GLU A 646 -18.31 24.00 -45.94
C GLU A 646 -18.34 22.72 -45.09
N LEU A 647 -19.07 22.70 -43.98
CA LEU A 647 -19.26 21.51 -43.15
C LEU A 647 -20.02 20.39 -43.88
N GLU A 648 -21.07 20.70 -44.64
CA GLU A 648 -21.82 19.71 -45.42
C GLU A 648 -20.98 19.10 -46.53
N MET A 649 -20.19 19.91 -47.26
CA MET A 649 -19.26 19.43 -48.28
C MET A 649 -18.18 18.53 -47.67
N ASN A 650 -17.63 18.90 -46.51
CA ASN A 650 -16.63 18.09 -45.80
C ASN A 650 -17.22 16.74 -45.35
N ARG A 651 -18.47 16.74 -44.85
CA ARG A 651 -19.17 15.52 -44.46
C ARG A 651 -19.42 14.58 -45.65
N ALA A 652 -19.82 15.12 -46.79
CA ALA A 652 -20.03 14.34 -48.01
C ALA A 652 -18.72 13.66 -48.47
N ARG A 653 -17.62 14.42 -48.53
CA ARG A 653 -16.29 13.88 -48.86
C ARG A 653 -15.83 12.78 -47.91
N LEU A 654 -16.12 12.92 -46.62
CA LEU A 654 -15.78 11.92 -45.62
C LEU A 654 -16.53 10.60 -45.83
N ARG A 655 -17.82 10.67 -46.21
CA ARG A 655 -18.66 9.49 -46.46
C ARG A 655 -18.32 8.77 -47.76
N ASP A 656 -17.89 9.50 -48.79
CA ASP A 656 -17.42 8.89 -50.04
C ASP A 656 -16.16 8.02 -49.84
N ARG A 657 -15.34 8.32 -48.82
CA ARG A 657 -14.19 7.49 -48.42
C ARG A 657 -14.58 6.17 -47.71
N LEU A 658 -15.83 6.04 -47.28
CA LEU A 658 -16.37 4.83 -46.62
C LEU A 658 -16.88 3.82 -47.64
N THR A 659 -17.28 4.30 -48.83
CA THR A 659 -17.87 3.51 -49.93
C THR A 659 -16.87 3.14 -51.02
N SER A 660 -15.68 3.74 -51.00
CA SER A 660 -14.51 3.39 -51.83
C SER A 660 -13.60 2.41 -51.11
#